data_AF-A0A4R7KTS6-F1
#
_entry.id   AF-A0A4R7KTS6-F1
#
_cell.length_a   1.000
_cell.length_b   1.000
_cell.length_c   1.000
_cell.angle_alpha   90.00
_cell.angle_beta   90.00
_cell.angle_gamma   90.00
#
_symmetry.space_group_name_H-M   'P 1'
#
loop_
_entity.id
_entity.type
_entity.pdbx_description
1 polymer ?
#
loop_
_entity_poly.entity_id
_entity_poly.type
_entity_poly.pdbx_seq_one_letter_code
_entity_poly.pdbx_strand_id
1 'polypeptide(L)'
;MIPSLFLNINHHLIDGYLVQDNTPAQGFISWSDLHITYKGITYNIQDGYTNYKYAWWDYDYPNNLVVGDTLPTLTDDDVLLFFNKNGIHMTIPKATVIDGGLIVSESIMTNAIAANAITSEKIAAGAVTASEIAANAIQSMHIAAGAITADKIAANAIGASAIAAGVITGDKLVADTITAREIAPRTITANEIATNTITAASGVIADAAITTAKIADGAITNTKIANASIDNAKIANVDASKITTGTLDANRIGAGSITADKILVGNFTNLVENGGFELDSAGWSLPTGASIDTTSPHTGNKCLKITGGGTIRDALNNTNLIEVKEGETYYLEGWYKCDTGTNGTGYVLGLFVYDKNKSIISYQGLGSTTTITTTWTKKTATYTIPTGACYIRPWLSVRSDCTTGAWYFDDFVVRRTVEGSLVINGTLDASKVNVINLNASNITTGTLSADRIQGGTLALGGASNANGILKIKDSSGNDVVVGDNTGIEVSHSDVGTKTRQSADGFKIIRLSDDETIGDFSLDTNNDSKLNIGSINAKKIYSPNIITILPSTVTYYVNGDTGNDNNPGTSSQPFKSIYKALSKIDKFIPYGTTAYIYVSGTCNSEPNGLVVIDGYMGGGSLQIIGDRNGTLNGAMKLYNNTCFISLDGGRTSYNSGRGFYVRTQSNSGYNTPIDVLRCSDVYIRGISMYGQGLPTWCAGVYFGGAKGYIELCDISNTYVAVSVDYESQVLYYDCIGSNNGYSILVNHGSYCGINSNGGNVSIAQYSNSDVWVGNGSTLVKNATFTQYASQINPPATQTYTKTYTATATKSWRDSGYGWRSDNNYIYQGNYGYGTHRGFAYFDWQTIRNDLAGATINSVSIYLQRRNSGGSSAAQNIHIYTHNYGSYTEGYALGTDLGIVGSLAWGEGKWFNVSTTLGTMLRDGTAKGFMIYNGTDPYVICETNAQMSITYTK
;
A
#
# COMPACT_ATOMS: atom_id res chain seq x y z
N MET A 1 34.25 37.97 -87.36
CA MET A 1 35.33 38.71 -86.67
C MET A 1 35.91 39.68 -87.69
N ILE A 2 35.76 40.98 -87.47
CA ILE A 2 36.37 42.05 -88.27
C ILE A 2 36.92 43.05 -87.25
N PRO A 3 38.19 43.51 -87.33
CA PRO A 3 38.74 44.44 -86.35
C PRO A 3 38.13 45.84 -86.50
N SER A 4 38.00 46.53 -85.38
CA SER A 4 37.90 47.99 -85.34
C SER A 4 39.28 48.62 -85.52
N LEU A 5 39.42 49.73 -86.26
CA LEU A 5 40.19 50.89 -85.77
C LEU A 5 39.93 52.20 -86.56
N PHE A 6 39.44 53.20 -85.81
CA PHE A 6 39.64 54.67 -85.93
C PHE A 6 39.44 55.42 -87.26
N LEU A 7 38.49 56.36 -87.24
CA LEU A 7 38.58 57.61 -88.01
C LEU A 7 38.94 58.76 -87.05
N ASN A 8 40.16 59.31 -87.13
CA ASN A 8 40.61 60.43 -86.28
C ASN A 8 41.17 61.57 -87.16
N ILE A 9 40.29 62.47 -87.61
CA ILE A 9 40.62 63.52 -88.60
C ILE A 9 40.33 64.92 -88.05
N ASN A 10 41.13 65.32 -87.06
CA ASN A 10 41.21 66.72 -86.64
C ASN A 10 41.95 67.56 -87.68
N HIS A 11 41.29 68.64 -88.10
CA HIS A 11 41.77 69.71 -89.01
C HIS A 11 42.17 69.33 -90.46
N HIS A 12 41.40 69.90 -91.41
CA HIS A 12 41.82 70.34 -92.75
C HIS A 12 42.80 69.45 -93.54
N LEU A 13 42.26 68.35 -94.10
CA LEU A 13 42.97 67.48 -95.05
C LEU A 13 42.99 68.05 -96.49
N ILE A 14 42.09 68.99 -96.82
CA ILE A 14 41.90 69.57 -98.16
C ILE A 14 41.67 71.08 -98.01
N ASP A 15 42.32 71.91 -98.83
CA ASP A 15 42.16 73.37 -98.84
C ASP A 15 42.42 73.98 -100.25
N GLY A 16 42.15 75.27 -100.43
CA GLY A 16 42.46 76.08 -101.63
C GLY A 16 41.65 75.79 -102.90
N TYR A 17 41.04 74.62 -102.99
CA TYR A 17 40.50 74.04 -104.22
C TYR A 17 39.21 74.68 -104.75
N LEU A 18 39.05 74.66 -106.07
CA LEU A 18 37.81 74.96 -106.76
C LEU A 18 37.40 73.76 -107.63
N VAL A 19 36.19 73.21 -107.41
CA VAL A 19 35.55 72.25 -108.33
C VAL A 19 34.47 72.98 -109.14
N GLN A 20 34.44 72.73 -110.45
CA GLN A 20 33.53 73.39 -111.38
C GLN A 20 32.70 72.35 -112.16
N ASP A 21 31.42 72.64 -112.27
CA ASP A 21 30.44 71.79 -112.96
C ASP A 21 30.50 71.96 -114.48
N ASN A 22 30.18 70.88 -115.20
CA ASN A 22 30.09 70.81 -116.68
C ASN A 22 31.27 71.41 -117.44
N THR A 23 32.46 71.34 -116.85
CA THR A 23 33.71 71.93 -117.37
C THR A 23 34.74 70.80 -117.55
N PRO A 24 35.45 70.72 -118.70
CA PRO A 24 35.37 71.57 -119.89
C PRO A 24 34.16 71.30 -120.81
N ALA A 25 33.33 70.31 -120.51
CA ALA A 25 32.14 69.97 -121.29
C ALA A 25 31.02 69.36 -120.42
N GLN A 26 29.80 69.32 -120.96
CA GLN A 26 28.64 68.74 -120.27
C GLN A 26 28.90 67.30 -119.82
N GLY A 27 28.54 66.98 -118.57
CA GLY A 27 28.80 65.68 -117.96
C GLY A 27 30.15 65.54 -117.25
N PHE A 28 31.09 66.47 -117.45
CA PHE A 28 32.37 66.52 -116.73
C PHE A 28 32.29 67.42 -115.49
N ILE A 29 33.19 67.18 -114.53
CA ILE A 29 33.56 68.15 -113.49
C ILE A 29 35.07 68.38 -113.59
N SER A 30 35.53 69.61 -113.35
CA SER A 30 36.95 69.96 -113.30
C SER A 30 37.36 70.46 -111.92
N TRP A 31 38.63 70.27 -111.56
CA TRP A 31 39.23 70.80 -110.33
C TRP A 31 40.49 71.61 -110.65
N SER A 32 40.71 72.69 -109.90
CA SER A 32 41.93 73.50 -109.94
C SER A 32 42.39 73.91 -108.55
N ASP A 33 43.69 74.19 -108.40
CA ASP A 33 44.33 74.60 -107.13
C ASP A 33 44.04 73.63 -105.95
N LEU A 34 43.94 72.34 -106.24
CA LEU A 34 43.60 71.33 -105.25
C LEU A 34 44.81 70.93 -104.40
N HIS A 35 44.79 71.28 -103.12
CA HIS A 35 45.88 70.98 -102.17
C HIS A 35 45.38 69.99 -101.11
N ILE A 36 46.13 68.89 -100.92
CA ILE A 36 45.80 67.84 -99.94
C ILE A 36 46.95 67.73 -98.93
N THR A 37 46.66 67.90 -97.65
CA THR A 37 47.68 67.86 -96.58
C THR A 37 47.54 66.60 -95.75
N TYR A 38 48.50 65.69 -95.89
CA TYR A 38 48.51 64.40 -95.20
C TYR A 38 49.86 64.10 -94.55
N LYS A 39 49.82 63.49 -93.36
CA LYS A 39 51.00 63.18 -92.52
C LYS A 39 51.98 64.37 -92.32
N GLY A 40 51.47 65.61 -92.42
CA GLY A 40 52.25 66.85 -92.28
C GLY A 40 52.90 67.37 -93.57
N ILE A 41 52.63 66.75 -94.72
CA ILE A 41 53.11 67.16 -96.04
C ILE A 41 51.90 67.61 -96.88
N THR A 42 52.01 68.77 -97.53
CA THR A 42 51.03 69.21 -98.53
C THR A 42 51.44 68.72 -99.90
N TYR A 43 50.55 67.99 -100.55
CA TYR A 43 50.65 67.53 -101.93
C TYR A 43 49.78 68.42 -102.82
N ASN A 44 50.39 68.90 -103.90
CA ASN A 44 49.70 69.71 -104.90
C ASN A 44 49.13 68.75 -105.95
N ILE A 45 47.80 68.69 -106.04
CA ILE A 45 47.11 67.81 -106.97
C ILE A 45 46.98 68.51 -108.31
N GLN A 46 47.44 67.87 -109.38
CA GLN A 46 47.41 68.48 -110.70
C GLN A 46 45.96 68.78 -111.15
N ASP A 47 45.75 70.00 -111.62
CA ASP A 47 44.51 70.46 -112.27
C ASP A 47 44.04 69.47 -113.34
N GLY A 48 42.75 69.15 -113.34
CA GLY A 48 42.20 68.08 -114.16
C GLY A 48 40.68 68.09 -114.25
N TYR A 49 40.14 67.12 -114.98
CA TYR A 49 38.70 66.95 -115.16
C TYR A 49 38.29 65.49 -115.38
N THR A 50 37.06 65.14 -115.03
CA THR A 50 36.54 63.77 -115.16
C THR A 50 35.03 63.75 -115.44
N ASN A 51 34.60 62.83 -116.31
CA ASN A 51 33.19 62.41 -116.45
C ASN A 51 32.87 61.14 -115.64
N TYR A 52 33.88 60.48 -115.07
CA TYR A 52 33.69 59.30 -114.22
C TYR A 52 33.07 59.67 -112.88
N LYS A 53 32.21 58.80 -112.34
CA LYS A 53 31.41 59.10 -111.15
C LYS A 53 32.22 59.44 -109.90
N TYR A 54 33.35 58.83 -109.62
CA TYR A 54 34.09 59.03 -108.37
C TYR A 54 35.47 59.61 -108.63
N ALA A 55 35.91 60.52 -107.75
CA ALA A 55 37.26 61.09 -107.75
C ALA A 55 37.84 61.08 -106.33
N TRP A 56 38.89 60.30 -106.13
CA TRP A 56 39.56 60.12 -104.85
C TRP A 56 41.05 60.41 -104.97
N TRP A 57 41.65 60.72 -103.83
CA TRP A 57 43.10 60.80 -103.67
C TRP A 57 43.60 59.48 -103.10
N ASP A 58 44.71 59.02 -103.66
CA ASP A 58 45.35 57.73 -103.42
C ASP A 58 46.79 58.02 -102.98
N TYR A 59 47.20 57.50 -101.82
CA TYR A 59 48.49 57.87 -101.22
C TYR A 59 49.70 57.29 -101.99
N ASP A 60 49.52 56.22 -102.77
CA ASP A 60 50.57 55.69 -103.67
C ASP A 60 50.71 56.54 -104.96
N TYR A 61 49.71 57.37 -105.28
CA TYR A 61 49.72 58.28 -106.45
C TYR A 61 49.47 59.76 -106.08
N PRO A 62 50.16 60.33 -105.08
CA PRO A 62 49.63 61.42 -104.24
C PRO A 62 49.61 62.82 -104.88
N ASN A 63 50.01 62.97 -106.15
CA ASN A 63 50.00 64.25 -106.87
C ASN A 63 48.86 64.36 -107.91
N ASN A 64 47.96 63.38 -107.97
CA ASN A 64 46.80 63.34 -108.88
C ASN A 64 45.55 62.86 -108.14
N LEU A 65 44.37 63.04 -108.75
CA LEU A 65 43.18 62.27 -108.38
C LEU A 65 43.08 61.02 -109.25
N VAL A 66 42.71 59.91 -108.61
CA VAL A 66 42.30 58.68 -109.29
C VAL A 66 40.77 58.72 -109.46
N VAL A 67 40.28 58.21 -110.60
CA VAL A 67 38.89 58.39 -111.02
C VAL A 67 38.28 57.10 -111.60
N GLY A 68 36.97 56.90 -111.44
CA GLY A 68 36.27 55.73 -111.97
C GLY A 68 34.75 55.73 -111.75
N ASP A 69 34.02 54.90 -112.49
CA ASP A 69 32.54 54.79 -112.40
C ASP A 69 32.03 53.85 -111.30
N THR A 70 32.93 53.05 -110.72
CA THR A 70 32.68 52.17 -109.58
C THR A 70 33.23 52.86 -108.32
N LEU A 71 32.54 52.72 -107.19
CA LEU A 71 33.04 53.24 -105.91
C LEU A 71 34.39 52.56 -105.59
N PRO A 72 35.45 53.32 -105.26
CA PRO A 72 36.77 52.74 -104.97
C PRO A 72 36.77 51.95 -103.66
N THR A 73 37.61 50.92 -103.60
CA THR A 73 38.08 50.35 -102.34
C THR A 73 39.23 51.21 -101.84
N LEU A 74 38.94 52.14 -100.94
CA LEU A 74 39.96 52.96 -100.26
C LEU A 74 40.74 52.10 -99.26
N THR A 75 42.04 52.35 -99.13
CA THR A 75 42.86 51.89 -98.00
C THR A 75 42.81 52.90 -96.84
N ASP A 76 43.46 52.58 -95.72
CA ASP A 76 43.51 53.44 -94.52
C ASP A 76 44.21 54.80 -94.76
N ASP A 77 44.96 54.95 -95.86
CA ASP A 77 45.68 56.17 -96.23
C ASP A 77 44.97 57.03 -97.31
N ASP A 78 43.86 56.55 -97.89
CA ASP A 78 43.19 57.15 -99.07
C ASP A 78 41.93 57.96 -98.72
N VAL A 79 41.54 58.91 -99.59
CA VAL A 79 40.41 59.82 -99.33
C VAL A 79 39.54 60.02 -100.58
N LEU A 80 38.25 59.67 -100.52
CA LEU A 80 37.26 60.09 -101.53
C LEU A 80 36.84 61.55 -101.27
N LEU A 81 37.04 62.45 -102.25
CA LEU A 81 36.76 63.89 -102.07
C LEU A 81 35.35 64.25 -102.53
N PHE A 82 35.01 63.86 -103.75
CA PHE A 82 33.75 64.21 -104.40
C PHE A 82 33.35 63.17 -105.45
N PHE A 83 32.08 63.20 -105.85
CA PHE A 83 31.56 62.39 -106.94
C PHE A 83 30.86 63.23 -108.00
N ASN A 84 31.09 62.91 -109.26
CA ASN A 84 30.43 63.46 -110.43
C ASN A 84 29.04 62.80 -110.60
N LYS A 85 28.01 63.63 -110.62
CA LYS A 85 26.61 63.27 -110.88
C LYS A 85 26.15 63.89 -112.20
N ASN A 86 26.65 63.34 -113.31
CA ASN A 86 26.35 63.77 -114.69
C ASN A 86 26.68 65.26 -114.95
N GLY A 87 27.87 65.70 -114.51
CA GLY A 87 28.39 67.06 -114.67
C GLY A 87 28.22 67.97 -113.46
N ILE A 88 27.64 67.47 -112.36
CA ILE A 88 27.50 68.19 -111.09
C ILE A 88 28.33 67.49 -110.03
N HIS A 89 29.23 68.19 -109.34
CA HIS A 89 29.99 67.61 -108.22
C HIS A 89 29.16 67.57 -106.93
N MET A 90 29.36 66.52 -106.14
CA MET A 90 28.91 66.45 -104.75
C MET A 90 30.11 66.20 -103.84
N THR A 91 30.56 67.25 -103.15
CA THR A 91 31.56 67.19 -102.07
C THR A 91 30.98 66.46 -100.86
N ILE A 92 31.78 65.62 -100.20
CA ILE A 92 31.35 64.90 -98.98
C ILE A 92 31.49 65.84 -97.76
N PRO A 93 30.40 66.33 -97.13
CA PRO A 93 30.50 67.37 -96.11
C PRO A 93 30.84 66.82 -94.72
N LYS A 94 31.79 67.46 -94.04
CA LYS A 94 32.26 67.11 -92.70
C LYS A 94 31.27 67.59 -91.62
N ALA A 95 30.39 66.72 -91.14
CA ALA A 95 29.45 67.03 -90.04
C ALA A 95 29.30 65.86 -89.04
N THR A 96 29.28 66.17 -87.74
CA THR A 96 29.41 65.18 -86.64
C THR A 96 28.13 64.98 -85.83
N VAL A 97 26.96 65.40 -86.36
CA VAL A 97 25.66 65.34 -85.68
C VAL A 97 24.62 64.76 -86.62
N ILE A 98 23.88 63.75 -86.17
CA ILE A 98 22.64 63.30 -86.80
C ILE A 98 21.49 64.07 -86.12
N ASP A 99 20.80 64.91 -86.88
CA ASP A 99 19.53 65.51 -86.45
C ASP A 99 18.45 64.41 -86.34
N GLY A 100 17.59 64.49 -85.32
CA GLY A 100 16.45 63.60 -85.16
C GLY A 100 15.49 63.64 -86.37
N GLY A 101 15.43 64.76 -87.10
CA GLY A 101 14.70 64.87 -88.37
C GLY A 101 15.24 63.99 -89.51
N LEU A 102 16.44 63.41 -89.37
CA LEU A 102 17.03 62.45 -90.31
C LEU A 102 16.77 60.99 -89.90
N ILE A 103 16.18 60.75 -88.73
CA ILE A 103 15.85 59.41 -88.22
C ILE A 103 14.40 59.09 -88.62
N VAL A 104 14.22 58.04 -89.42
CA VAL A 104 12.90 57.55 -89.83
C VAL A 104 12.36 56.56 -88.80
N SER A 105 11.03 56.40 -88.76
CA SER A 105 10.40 55.40 -87.86
C SER A 105 11.01 54.02 -88.09
N GLU A 106 11.28 53.30 -87.00
CA GLU A 106 11.90 51.97 -86.98
C GLU A 106 13.34 51.87 -87.57
N SER A 107 13.95 52.96 -88.05
CA SER A 107 15.25 52.90 -88.74
C SER A 107 16.46 52.67 -87.82
N ILE A 108 16.27 52.67 -86.50
CA ILE A 108 17.31 52.40 -85.50
C ILE A 108 17.10 51.00 -84.91
N MET A 109 17.79 50.01 -85.49
CA MET A 109 17.77 48.63 -84.99
C MET A 109 18.51 48.52 -83.65
N THR A 110 18.18 47.50 -82.85
CA THR A 110 18.72 47.28 -81.50
C THR A 110 20.24 47.06 -81.44
N ASN A 111 20.90 46.77 -82.57
CA ASN A 111 22.35 46.68 -82.68
C ASN A 111 23.03 47.98 -83.17
N ALA A 112 22.28 48.98 -83.62
CA ALA A 112 22.82 50.30 -84.01
C ALA A 112 23.12 51.19 -82.80
N ILE A 113 22.55 50.86 -81.63
CA ILE A 113 22.89 51.46 -80.34
C ILE A 113 23.75 50.44 -79.57
N ALA A 114 25.00 50.78 -79.26
CA ALA A 114 25.85 49.91 -78.46
C ALA A 114 25.33 49.80 -77.00
N ALA A 115 25.67 48.70 -76.33
CA ALA A 115 25.27 48.49 -74.93
C ALA A 115 25.75 49.65 -74.04
N ASN A 116 24.87 50.17 -73.17
CA ASN A 116 25.08 51.35 -72.34
C ASN A 116 25.40 52.66 -73.11
N ALA A 117 25.20 52.72 -74.44
CA ALA A 117 25.48 53.94 -75.20
C ALA A 117 24.53 55.10 -74.89
N ILE A 118 23.31 54.82 -74.40
CA ILE A 118 22.39 55.80 -73.81
C ILE A 118 22.49 55.68 -72.28
N THR A 119 23.07 56.69 -71.64
CA THR A 119 23.20 56.80 -70.18
C THR A 119 22.27 57.90 -69.66
N SER A 120 22.15 58.01 -68.33
CA SER A 120 21.35 59.05 -67.66
C SER A 120 21.70 60.48 -68.11
N GLU A 121 22.96 60.75 -68.44
CA GLU A 121 23.47 62.07 -68.83
C GLU A 121 23.14 62.42 -70.29
N LYS A 122 22.69 61.42 -71.07
CA LYS A 122 22.29 61.56 -72.49
C LYS A 122 20.77 61.63 -72.66
N ILE A 123 20.01 61.43 -71.59
CA ILE A 123 18.57 61.62 -71.54
C ILE A 123 18.33 62.94 -70.79
N ALA A 124 17.74 63.93 -71.45
CA ALA A 124 17.41 65.20 -70.79
C ALA A 124 16.43 64.95 -69.62
N ALA A 125 16.56 65.70 -68.53
CA ALA A 125 15.71 65.53 -67.35
C ALA A 125 14.22 65.69 -67.71
N GLY A 126 13.42 64.64 -67.49
CA GLY A 126 12.01 64.61 -67.85
C GLY A 126 11.70 64.29 -69.33
N ALA A 127 12.70 63.98 -70.17
CA ALA A 127 12.48 63.63 -71.59
C ALA A 127 11.82 62.27 -71.83
N VAL A 128 11.67 61.45 -70.78
CA VAL A 128 10.85 60.23 -70.79
C VAL A 128 9.77 60.42 -69.74
N THR A 129 8.54 60.71 -70.17
CA THR A 129 7.36 60.82 -69.31
C THR A 129 6.50 59.55 -69.41
N ALA A 130 5.31 59.56 -68.80
CA ALA A 130 4.40 58.43 -68.84
C ALA A 130 3.83 58.11 -70.24
N SER A 131 3.82 59.06 -71.19
CA SER A 131 3.38 58.80 -72.57
C SER A 131 4.43 58.10 -73.43
N GLU A 132 5.72 58.23 -73.09
CA GLU A 132 6.84 57.59 -73.81
C GLU A 132 7.13 56.17 -73.28
N ILE A 133 6.48 55.78 -72.18
CA ILE A 133 6.57 54.43 -71.59
C ILE A 133 5.27 53.68 -71.89
N ALA A 134 5.33 52.69 -72.79
CA ALA A 134 4.16 51.85 -73.08
C ALA A 134 3.66 51.09 -71.83
N ALA A 135 2.35 50.83 -71.76
CA ALA A 135 1.74 50.15 -70.62
C ALA A 135 2.37 48.77 -70.39
N ASN A 136 2.77 48.49 -69.14
CA ASN A 136 3.50 47.29 -68.71
C ASN A 136 4.91 47.11 -69.32
N ALA A 137 5.50 48.14 -69.94
CA ALA A 137 6.88 48.09 -70.44
C ALA A 137 7.92 48.05 -69.32
N ILE A 138 7.63 48.62 -68.15
CA ILE A 138 8.45 48.47 -66.94
C ILE A 138 7.83 47.38 -66.07
N GLN A 139 8.57 46.27 -65.90
CA GLN A 139 8.19 45.12 -65.09
C GLN A 139 9.22 44.95 -63.95
N SER A 140 8.98 44.03 -63.02
CA SER A 140 9.91 43.77 -61.90
C SER A 140 11.34 43.46 -62.36
N MET A 141 11.50 42.74 -63.46
CA MET A 141 12.82 42.45 -64.08
C MET A 141 13.53 43.67 -64.68
N HIS A 142 12.83 44.80 -64.86
CA HIS A 142 13.39 46.08 -65.33
C HIS A 142 13.72 47.03 -64.17
N ILE A 143 13.42 46.65 -62.92
CA ILE A 143 13.69 47.42 -61.70
C ILE A 143 14.68 46.61 -60.84
N ALA A 144 15.91 47.10 -60.69
CA ALA A 144 16.88 46.43 -59.82
C ALA A 144 16.38 46.35 -58.36
N ALA A 145 16.75 45.28 -57.65
CA ALA A 145 16.33 45.09 -56.26
C ALA A 145 16.78 46.27 -55.38
N GLY A 146 15.82 46.90 -54.68
CA GLY A 146 16.07 48.10 -53.88
C GLY A 146 16.24 49.40 -54.67
N ALA A 147 16.03 49.42 -56.00
CA ALA A 147 16.15 50.65 -56.79
C ALA A 147 15.12 51.72 -56.40
N ILE A 148 13.90 51.31 -56.02
CA ILE A 148 12.85 52.19 -55.47
C ILE A 148 12.95 52.16 -53.95
N THR A 149 13.51 53.22 -53.39
CA THR A 149 13.64 53.48 -51.94
C THR A 149 12.58 54.49 -51.49
N ALA A 150 12.32 54.60 -50.18
CA ALA A 150 11.23 55.44 -49.66
C ALA A 150 11.33 56.93 -50.03
N ASP A 151 12.56 57.46 -50.15
CA ASP A 151 12.87 58.81 -50.61
C ASP A 151 12.51 59.07 -52.09
N LYS A 152 12.39 58.01 -52.90
CA LYS A 152 11.99 58.06 -54.32
C LYS A 152 10.48 57.92 -54.51
N ILE A 153 9.72 57.68 -53.45
CA ILE A 153 8.27 57.63 -53.45
C ILE A 153 7.77 58.95 -52.84
N ALA A 154 7.19 59.83 -53.66
CA ALA A 154 6.61 61.07 -53.15
C ALA A 154 5.47 60.79 -52.15
N ALA A 155 5.32 61.67 -51.15
CA ALA A 155 4.31 61.50 -50.12
C ALA A 155 2.90 61.36 -50.72
N ASN A 156 2.16 60.33 -50.30
CA ASN A 156 0.85 59.93 -50.81
C ASN A 156 0.80 59.45 -52.28
N ALA A 157 1.94 59.24 -52.97
CA ALA A 157 1.94 58.74 -54.35
C ALA A 157 1.35 57.33 -54.50
N ILE A 158 1.45 56.50 -53.46
CA ILE A 158 0.80 55.18 -53.40
C ILE A 158 -0.52 55.30 -52.65
N GLY A 159 -1.59 55.66 -53.38
CA GLY A 159 -2.96 55.65 -52.86
C GLY A 159 -3.52 54.23 -52.72
N ALA A 160 -4.63 54.07 -51.99
CA ALA A 160 -5.24 52.77 -51.74
C ALA A 160 -5.61 51.99 -53.03
N SER A 161 -5.96 52.68 -54.11
CA SER A 161 -6.23 52.07 -55.43
C SER A 161 -4.98 51.53 -56.15
N ALA A 162 -3.78 51.93 -55.73
CA ALA A 162 -2.50 51.38 -56.23
C ALA A 162 -2.06 50.13 -55.45
N ILE A 163 -2.75 49.78 -54.37
CA ILE A 163 -2.50 48.59 -53.55
C ILE A 163 -3.63 47.58 -53.79
N ALA A 164 -3.36 46.51 -54.54
CA ALA A 164 -4.36 45.47 -54.75
C ALA A 164 -4.73 44.77 -53.42
N ALA A 165 -6.01 44.41 -53.28
CA ALA A 165 -6.53 43.82 -52.05
C ALA A 165 -5.76 42.54 -51.66
N GLY A 166 -5.33 42.46 -50.41
CA GLY A 166 -4.56 41.32 -49.88
C GLY A 166 -3.07 41.29 -50.23
N VAL A 167 -2.52 42.30 -50.92
CA VAL A 167 -1.06 42.34 -51.21
C VAL A 167 -0.23 42.68 -49.96
N ILE A 168 -0.75 43.50 -49.05
CA ILE A 168 -0.13 43.78 -47.75
C ILE A 168 -0.67 42.80 -46.71
N THR A 169 -0.06 41.62 -46.65
CA THR A 169 -0.27 40.62 -45.59
C THR A 169 0.57 40.94 -44.35
N GLY A 170 0.27 40.29 -43.22
CA GLY A 170 0.95 40.57 -41.95
C GLY A 170 2.48 40.36 -41.97
N ASP A 171 2.98 39.45 -42.79
CA ASP A 171 4.41 39.21 -43.02
C ASP A 171 5.09 40.25 -43.93
N LYS A 172 4.31 41.17 -44.53
CA LYS A 172 4.80 42.34 -45.27
C LYS A 172 4.88 43.59 -44.40
N LEU A 173 4.37 43.52 -43.17
CA LEU A 173 4.54 44.54 -42.15
C LEU A 173 5.68 44.12 -41.22
N VAL A 174 6.61 45.03 -40.95
CA VAL A 174 7.61 44.82 -39.90
C VAL A 174 6.91 44.87 -38.55
N ALA A 175 7.33 44.02 -37.60
CA ALA A 175 6.80 44.00 -36.25
C ALA A 175 6.84 45.41 -35.60
N ASP A 176 5.86 45.66 -34.73
CA ASP A 176 5.71 46.91 -33.94
C ASP A 176 5.63 48.23 -34.74
N THR A 177 5.59 48.16 -36.08
CA THR A 177 5.63 49.34 -36.97
C THR A 177 4.27 50.03 -37.11
N ILE A 178 3.17 49.30 -36.83
CA ILE A 178 1.82 49.87 -36.72
C ILE A 178 1.51 50.08 -35.24
N THR A 179 1.60 51.32 -34.75
CA THR A 179 1.28 51.66 -33.36
C THR A 179 -0.16 52.18 -33.23
N ALA A 180 -0.59 52.47 -32.00
CA ALA A 180 -1.90 53.08 -31.73
C ALA A 180 -2.08 54.48 -32.36
N ARG A 181 -1.03 55.11 -32.89
CA ARG A 181 -1.11 56.38 -33.65
C ARG A 181 -1.51 56.17 -35.11
N GLU A 182 -1.09 55.06 -35.72
CA GLU A 182 -1.38 54.71 -37.11
C GLU A 182 -2.78 54.06 -37.27
N ILE A 183 -3.41 53.66 -36.16
CA ILE A 183 -4.77 53.13 -36.11
C ILE A 183 -5.73 54.24 -35.66
N ALA A 184 -6.73 54.56 -36.48
CA ALA A 184 -7.75 55.55 -36.11
C ALA A 184 -8.62 55.06 -34.93
N PRO A 185 -9.07 55.95 -34.03
CA PRO A 185 -9.95 55.56 -32.94
C PRO A 185 -11.24 54.90 -33.45
N ARG A 186 -11.57 53.72 -32.90
CA ARG A 186 -12.81 52.95 -33.17
C ARG A 186 -12.92 52.30 -34.56
N THR A 187 -11.89 52.32 -35.42
CA THR A 187 -11.95 51.60 -36.72
C THR A 187 -11.70 50.10 -36.64
N ILE A 188 -11.16 49.60 -35.53
CA ILE A 188 -11.16 48.17 -35.21
C ILE A 188 -12.44 47.89 -34.41
N THR A 189 -13.38 47.12 -34.99
CA THR A 189 -14.60 46.68 -34.31
C THR A 189 -14.42 45.25 -33.77
N ALA A 190 -15.47 44.67 -33.20
CA ALA A 190 -15.42 43.31 -32.66
C ALA A 190 -15.23 42.23 -33.76
N ASN A 191 -15.50 42.53 -35.03
CA ASN A 191 -15.41 41.56 -36.14
C ASN A 191 -14.01 41.51 -36.77
N GLU A 192 -13.22 42.58 -36.69
CA GLU A 192 -11.82 42.61 -37.13
C GLU A 192 -10.87 42.00 -36.08
N ILE A 193 -11.35 41.72 -34.87
CA ILE A 193 -10.62 41.03 -33.81
C ILE A 193 -10.97 39.54 -33.85
N ALA A 194 -9.97 38.67 -34.05
CA ALA A 194 -10.19 37.24 -34.09
C ALA A 194 -10.58 36.67 -32.70
N THR A 195 -11.36 35.60 -32.70
CA THR A 195 -11.72 34.87 -31.48
C THR A 195 -10.45 34.44 -30.73
N ASN A 196 -10.40 34.74 -29.43
CA ASN A 196 -9.24 34.51 -28.55
C ASN A 196 -8.01 35.43 -28.79
N THR A 197 -8.11 36.54 -29.54
CA THR A 197 -7.02 37.54 -29.56
C THR A 197 -6.86 38.25 -28.21
N ILE A 198 -7.97 38.63 -27.57
CA ILE A 198 -7.94 39.25 -26.23
C ILE A 198 -8.11 38.17 -25.16
N THR A 199 -7.02 37.86 -24.46
CA THR A 199 -6.98 36.85 -23.38
C THR A 199 -6.40 37.44 -22.11
N ALA A 200 -6.57 36.77 -20.96
CA ALA A 200 -5.92 37.15 -19.71
C ALA A 200 -4.38 37.19 -19.82
N ALA A 201 -3.78 36.38 -20.70
CA ALA A 201 -2.33 36.37 -20.96
C ALA A 201 -1.87 37.45 -21.95
N SER A 202 -2.79 38.12 -22.67
CA SER A 202 -2.46 39.10 -23.71
C SER A 202 -2.00 40.47 -23.17
N GLY A 203 -2.23 40.76 -21.89
CA GLY A 203 -1.92 42.06 -21.27
C GLY A 203 -2.75 43.27 -21.78
N VAL A 204 -3.60 43.09 -22.80
CA VAL A 204 -4.36 44.19 -23.44
C VAL A 204 -5.43 44.79 -22.51
N ILE A 205 -5.93 44.00 -21.55
CA ILE A 205 -6.82 44.48 -20.48
C ILE A 205 -5.95 44.78 -19.25
N ALA A 206 -5.69 46.06 -18.99
CA ALA A 206 -5.00 46.51 -17.79
C ALA A 206 -5.81 46.23 -16.50
N ASP A 207 -5.13 46.23 -15.35
CA ASP A 207 -5.76 46.03 -14.05
C ASP A 207 -6.92 47.01 -13.80
N ALA A 208 -8.03 46.47 -13.28
CA ALA A 208 -9.30 47.19 -13.08
C ALA A 208 -9.91 47.88 -14.33
N ALA A 209 -9.39 47.64 -15.54
CA ALA A 209 -9.89 48.29 -16.75
C ALA A 209 -11.35 47.91 -17.09
N ILE A 210 -11.86 46.77 -16.61
CA ILE A 210 -13.27 46.39 -16.69
C ILE A 210 -13.97 46.82 -15.39
N THR A 211 -14.55 48.02 -15.41
CA THR A 211 -15.37 48.56 -14.32
C THR A 211 -16.82 48.08 -14.42
N THR A 212 -17.62 48.26 -13.35
CA THR A 212 -19.06 47.97 -13.35
C THR A 212 -19.79 48.65 -14.52
N ALA A 213 -19.49 49.91 -14.81
CA ALA A 213 -20.08 50.65 -15.94
C ALA A 213 -19.71 50.10 -17.34
N LYS A 214 -18.78 49.14 -17.43
CA LYS A 214 -18.43 48.40 -18.67
C LYS A 214 -19.06 47.00 -18.73
N ILE A 215 -19.79 46.60 -17.70
CA ILE A 215 -20.55 45.35 -17.61
C ILE A 215 -22.04 45.75 -17.53
N ALA A 216 -22.82 45.47 -18.57
CA ALA A 216 -24.26 45.75 -18.52
C ALA A 216 -24.96 44.91 -17.44
N ASP A 217 -26.08 45.40 -16.90
CA ASP A 217 -26.84 44.68 -15.87
C ASP A 217 -27.24 43.27 -16.35
N GLY A 218 -27.00 42.26 -15.51
CA GLY A 218 -27.21 40.85 -15.86
C GLY A 218 -26.26 40.26 -16.91
N ALA A 219 -25.28 41.03 -17.42
CA ALA A 219 -24.37 40.53 -18.45
C ALA A 219 -23.44 39.40 -17.97
N ILE A 220 -23.23 39.26 -16.66
CA ILE A 220 -22.60 38.08 -16.04
C ILE A 220 -23.72 37.11 -15.62
N THR A 221 -24.00 36.13 -16.48
CA THR A 221 -24.97 35.05 -16.21
C THR A 221 -24.27 33.84 -15.57
N ASN A 222 -25.05 32.93 -14.97
CA ASN A 222 -24.50 31.70 -14.36
C ASN A 222 -23.59 30.92 -15.33
N THR A 223 -23.93 30.84 -16.62
CA THR A 223 -23.12 30.17 -17.66
C THR A 223 -21.75 30.84 -17.90
N LYS A 224 -21.59 32.12 -17.54
CA LYS A 224 -20.33 32.86 -17.63
C LYS A 224 -19.51 32.79 -16.35
N ILE A 225 -20.05 32.21 -15.27
CA ILE A 225 -19.35 31.94 -14.02
C ILE A 225 -19.02 30.44 -14.01
N ALA A 226 -17.75 30.09 -14.19
CA ALA A 226 -17.34 28.69 -14.08
C ALA A 226 -17.60 28.15 -12.67
N ASN A 227 -17.94 26.87 -12.55
CA ASN A 227 -18.19 26.23 -11.25
C ASN A 227 -17.02 26.47 -10.28
N ALA A 228 -17.34 26.86 -9.04
CA ALA A 228 -16.38 27.23 -7.99
C ALA A 228 -15.40 28.39 -8.31
N SER A 229 -15.57 29.13 -9.41
CA SER A 229 -14.71 30.29 -9.72
C SER A 229 -14.90 31.48 -8.77
N ILE A 230 -16.06 31.58 -8.12
CA ILE A 230 -16.32 32.45 -6.98
C ILE A 230 -16.13 31.63 -5.70
N ASP A 231 -15.04 31.91 -4.99
CA ASP A 231 -14.66 31.26 -3.73
C ASP A 231 -14.97 32.16 -2.52
N ASN A 232 -14.68 31.66 -1.31
CA ASN A 232 -14.95 32.37 -0.06
C ASN A 232 -14.14 33.68 0.09
N ALA A 233 -12.97 33.82 -0.55
CA ALA A 233 -12.19 35.06 -0.50
C ALA A 233 -12.77 36.15 -1.43
N LYS A 234 -13.46 35.74 -2.50
CA LYS A 234 -14.21 36.62 -3.40
C LYS A 234 -15.58 37.05 -2.87
N ILE A 235 -16.07 36.44 -1.79
CA ILE A 235 -17.34 36.80 -1.13
C ILE A 235 -17.08 37.26 0.30
N ALA A 236 -16.74 38.55 0.47
CA ALA A 236 -16.38 39.12 1.77
C ALA A 236 -17.50 39.04 2.83
N ASN A 237 -18.77 39.10 2.41
CA ASN A 237 -19.94 38.92 3.26
C ASN A 237 -21.11 38.32 2.46
N VAL A 238 -21.89 37.44 3.08
CA VAL A 238 -23.23 37.05 2.61
C VAL A 238 -24.25 37.49 3.65
N ASP A 239 -25.09 38.45 3.28
CA ASP A 239 -26.30 38.76 4.05
C ASP A 239 -27.30 37.61 3.87
N ALA A 240 -27.74 37.02 4.98
CA ALA A 240 -28.69 35.91 4.99
C ALA A 240 -30.03 36.28 4.30
N SER A 241 -30.40 37.57 4.26
CA SER A 241 -31.59 38.05 3.52
C SER A 241 -31.51 37.79 2.01
N LYS A 242 -30.31 37.52 1.47
CA LYS A 242 -30.07 37.22 0.05
C LYS A 242 -30.20 35.74 -0.29
N ILE A 243 -30.34 34.85 0.69
CA ILE A 243 -30.57 33.41 0.49
C ILE A 243 -32.08 33.17 0.36
N THR A 244 -32.70 33.76 -0.67
CA THR A 244 -34.16 33.78 -0.83
C THR A 244 -34.76 32.49 -1.39
N THR A 245 -33.94 31.58 -1.93
CA THR A 245 -34.38 30.32 -2.52
C THR A 245 -33.31 29.23 -2.40
N GLY A 246 -33.73 28.01 -2.05
CA GLY A 246 -32.88 26.82 -2.01
C GLY A 246 -32.43 26.43 -0.60
N THR A 247 -32.03 25.17 -0.43
CA THR A 247 -31.54 24.63 0.84
C THR A 247 -30.07 25.00 1.03
N LEU A 248 -29.72 25.62 2.16
CA LEU A 248 -28.33 25.64 2.61
C LEU A 248 -28.01 24.28 3.23
N ASP A 249 -27.14 23.51 2.57
CA ASP A 249 -26.63 22.25 3.10
C ASP A 249 -26.04 22.46 4.51
N ALA A 250 -26.48 21.67 5.48
CA ALA A 250 -26.03 21.75 6.86
C ALA A 250 -24.51 21.59 7.00
N ASN A 251 -23.86 20.85 6.10
CA ASN A 251 -22.39 20.72 6.06
C ASN A 251 -21.67 22.04 5.74
N ARG A 252 -22.39 23.05 5.21
CA ARG A 252 -21.88 24.41 4.96
C ARG A 252 -22.13 25.37 6.13
N ILE A 253 -22.85 24.94 7.16
CA ILE A 253 -23.06 25.69 8.40
C ILE A 253 -22.02 25.19 9.41
N GLY A 254 -21.00 26.01 9.69
CA GLY A 254 -19.95 25.66 10.64
C GLY A 254 -20.51 25.42 12.05
N ALA A 255 -19.85 24.56 12.81
CA ALA A 255 -20.19 24.35 14.22
C ALA A 255 -20.11 25.69 14.98
N GLY A 256 -21.20 26.10 15.63
CA GLY A 256 -21.30 27.40 16.30
C GLY A 256 -21.55 28.61 15.39
N SER A 257 -21.68 28.44 14.06
CA SER A 257 -22.08 29.55 13.16
C SER A 257 -23.53 30.02 13.38
N ILE A 258 -24.37 29.16 13.97
CA ILE A 258 -25.70 29.52 14.48
C ILE A 258 -25.77 29.00 15.92
N THR A 259 -25.74 29.90 16.90
CA THR A 259 -25.89 29.60 18.33
C THR A 259 -27.33 29.82 18.79
N ALA A 260 -27.71 29.29 19.96
CA ALA A 260 -29.09 29.33 20.44
C ALA A 260 -29.64 30.76 20.63
N ASP A 261 -28.80 31.73 20.99
CA ASP A 261 -29.15 33.16 21.07
C ASP A 261 -29.36 33.83 19.70
N LYS A 262 -28.98 33.15 18.61
CA LYS A 262 -29.29 33.53 17.22
C LYS A 262 -30.55 32.83 16.68
N ILE A 263 -31.20 31.98 17.48
CA ILE A 263 -32.45 31.29 17.14
C ILE A 263 -33.55 31.76 18.11
N LEU A 264 -34.47 32.59 17.63
CA LEU A 264 -35.60 33.08 18.45
C LEU A 264 -36.66 31.98 18.65
N VAL A 265 -36.48 31.13 19.67
CA VAL A 265 -37.43 30.05 20.04
C VAL A 265 -38.60 30.62 20.86
N GLY A 266 -39.47 31.37 20.19
CA GLY A 266 -40.73 31.88 20.75
C GLY A 266 -40.68 33.34 21.25
N ASN A 267 -41.85 33.97 21.29
CA ASN A 267 -42.03 35.33 21.79
C ASN A 267 -42.58 35.31 23.22
N PHE A 268 -41.76 35.72 24.19
CA PHE A 268 -42.11 35.75 25.61
C PHE A 268 -42.56 37.13 26.13
N THR A 269 -42.69 38.13 25.24
CA THR A 269 -43.11 39.50 25.59
C THR A 269 -44.43 39.48 26.36
N ASN A 270 -44.49 40.18 27.50
CA ASN A 270 -45.73 40.41 28.22
C ASN A 270 -46.63 41.33 27.37
N LEU A 271 -47.86 40.89 27.10
CA LEU A 271 -48.87 41.65 26.35
C LEU A 271 -49.66 42.61 27.25
N VAL A 272 -49.41 42.60 28.56
CA VAL A 272 -49.95 43.56 29.53
C VAL A 272 -49.08 44.81 29.59
N GLU A 273 -49.66 45.96 29.27
CA GLU A 273 -49.04 47.26 29.50
C GLU A 273 -48.95 47.57 31.00
N ASN A 274 -47.75 47.90 31.49
CA ASN A 274 -47.47 48.19 32.90
C ASN A 274 -47.97 47.11 33.89
N GLY A 275 -47.75 45.83 33.59
CA GLY A 275 -48.24 44.71 34.42
C GLY A 275 -47.68 44.64 35.85
N GLY A 276 -46.51 45.22 36.10
CA GLY A 276 -45.88 45.36 37.42
C GLY A 276 -45.90 46.79 37.97
N PHE A 277 -46.84 47.63 37.52
CA PHE A 277 -47.18 48.94 38.12
C PHE A 277 -46.07 50.01 38.28
N GLU A 278 -44.83 49.77 37.84
CA GLU A 278 -43.71 50.72 37.92
C GLU A 278 -43.98 52.09 37.27
N LEU A 279 -44.85 52.14 36.25
CA LEU A 279 -45.29 53.40 35.61
C LEU A 279 -46.54 54.01 36.29
N ASP A 280 -46.69 53.78 37.59
CA ASP A 280 -47.84 54.19 38.40
C ASP A 280 -49.16 53.62 37.82
N SER A 281 -50.20 54.44 37.69
CA SER A 281 -51.47 54.04 37.07
C SER A 281 -51.49 54.14 35.54
N ALA A 282 -50.35 54.43 34.87
CA ALA A 282 -50.30 54.30 33.42
C ALA A 282 -50.64 52.86 33.01
N GLY A 283 -51.39 52.67 31.92
CA GLY A 283 -51.91 51.35 31.56
C GLY A 283 -53.16 50.90 32.34
N TRP A 284 -53.52 51.50 33.48
CA TRP A 284 -54.58 50.96 34.36
C TRP A 284 -55.61 51.99 34.85
N SER A 285 -56.89 51.65 34.70
CA SER A 285 -58.00 52.36 35.35
C SER A 285 -58.16 51.82 36.76
N LEU A 286 -57.91 52.67 37.76
CA LEU A 286 -57.97 52.29 39.18
C LEU A 286 -59.33 52.69 39.79
N PRO A 287 -60.06 51.76 40.44
CA PRO A 287 -61.35 52.04 41.08
C PRO A 287 -61.18 52.80 42.40
N THR A 288 -62.27 53.38 42.92
CA THR A 288 -62.27 54.06 44.22
C THR A 288 -61.82 53.10 45.34
N GLY A 289 -60.74 53.46 46.04
CA GLY A 289 -60.11 52.63 47.07
C GLY A 289 -58.99 51.73 46.56
N ALA A 290 -58.64 51.81 45.28
CA ALA A 290 -57.37 51.34 44.75
C ALA A 290 -56.33 52.47 44.67
N SER A 291 -55.05 52.11 44.79
CA SER A 291 -53.90 53.01 44.79
C SER A 291 -52.63 52.24 44.41
N ILE A 292 -51.61 52.95 43.93
CA ILE A 292 -50.28 52.36 43.78
C ILE A 292 -49.56 52.45 45.14
N ASP A 293 -49.03 51.33 45.64
CA ASP A 293 -48.32 51.22 46.91
C ASP A 293 -46.83 50.96 46.67
N THR A 294 -45.96 51.79 47.28
CA THR A 294 -44.51 51.76 47.13
C THR A 294 -43.78 51.16 48.33
N THR A 295 -44.52 50.62 49.31
CA THR A 295 -44.00 50.08 50.57
C THR A 295 -43.92 48.56 50.58
N SER A 296 -44.55 47.92 49.59
CA SER A 296 -44.92 46.51 49.64
C SER A 296 -44.85 45.70 48.32
N PRO A 297 -44.11 46.10 47.26
CA PRO A 297 -44.12 45.43 45.96
C PRO A 297 -43.64 43.97 46.00
N HIS A 298 -43.88 43.23 44.93
CA HIS A 298 -43.36 41.88 44.69
C HIS A 298 -42.00 41.93 43.98
N THR A 299 -41.92 42.65 42.86
CA THR A 299 -40.67 43.07 42.24
C THR A 299 -40.75 44.56 41.87
N GLY A 300 -39.63 45.18 41.50
CA GLY A 300 -39.58 46.63 41.28
C GLY A 300 -39.79 47.42 42.58
N ASN A 301 -40.52 48.53 42.49
CA ASN A 301 -40.70 49.55 43.53
C ASN A 301 -42.18 49.83 43.84
N LYS A 302 -43.12 49.35 43.01
CA LYS A 302 -44.54 49.69 43.05
C LYS A 302 -45.41 48.46 42.84
N CYS A 303 -46.58 48.42 43.46
CA CYS A 303 -47.62 47.42 43.19
C CYS A 303 -49.02 48.02 43.28
N LEU A 304 -50.03 47.33 42.77
CA LEU A 304 -51.42 47.73 42.92
C LEU A 304 -51.97 47.30 44.27
N LYS A 305 -52.43 48.25 45.09
CA LYS A 305 -53.18 48.01 46.32
C LYS A 305 -54.65 48.31 46.11
N ILE A 306 -55.53 47.44 46.60
CA ILE A 306 -56.98 47.64 46.65
C ILE A 306 -57.45 47.42 48.09
N THR A 307 -57.82 48.50 48.77
CA THR A 307 -58.37 48.45 50.14
C THR A 307 -59.79 47.87 50.11
N GLY A 308 -60.19 47.16 51.16
CA GLY A 308 -61.56 46.66 51.34
C GLY A 308 -62.61 47.77 51.49
N GLY A 309 -63.89 47.39 51.49
CA GLY A 309 -64.99 48.34 51.71
C GLY A 309 -66.38 47.94 51.22
N GLY A 310 -66.67 46.64 51.04
CA GLY A 310 -68.02 46.14 50.78
C GLY A 310 -68.55 46.34 49.35
N THR A 311 -67.71 46.78 48.41
CA THR A 311 -68.06 46.95 46.99
C THR A 311 -67.12 46.15 46.10
N ILE A 312 -67.58 45.71 44.93
CA ILE A 312 -66.68 45.17 43.89
C ILE A 312 -65.79 46.32 43.38
N ARG A 313 -64.49 46.06 43.19
CA ARG A 313 -63.47 47.05 42.80
C ARG A 313 -62.56 46.45 41.74
N ASP A 314 -62.98 46.59 40.48
CA ASP A 314 -62.23 46.11 39.31
C ASP A 314 -61.19 47.15 38.88
N ALA A 315 -59.91 46.80 38.93
CA ALA A 315 -58.84 47.50 38.24
C ALA A 315 -58.70 46.93 36.82
N LEU A 316 -58.87 47.78 35.82
CA LEU A 316 -58.94 47.38 34.41
C LEU A 316 -57.68 47.86 33.69
N ASN A 317 -57.00 46.99 32.93
CA ASN A 317 -55.97 47.48 32.01
C ASN A 317 -56.68 48.29 30.91
N ASN A 318 -56.34 49.57 30.78
CA ASN A 318 -57.20 50.57 30.16
C ASN A 318 -56.77 50.97 28.75
N THR A 319 -55.47 50.96 28.46
CA THR A 319 -54.94 51.55 27.21
C THR A 319 -55.20 50.67 25.99
N ASN A 320 -55.02 49.34 26.10
CA ASN A 320 -54.94 48.46 24.94
C ASN A 320 -55.80 47.19 25.06
N LEU A 321 -56.54 46.89 23.99
CA LEU A 321 -57.13 45.59 23.74
C LEU A 321 -56.07 44.67 23.13
N ILE A 322 -55.74 43.56 23.78
CA ILE A 322 -54.76 42.59 23.30
C ILE A 322 -55.37 41.81 22.13
N GLU A 323 -54.74 41.87 20.95
CA GLU A 323 -55.19 41.12 19.76
C GLU A 323 -54.93 39.62 19.87
N VAL A 324 -55.99 38.85 19.66
CA VAL A 324 -56.00 37.39 19.77
C VAL A 324 -56.72 36.75 18.59
N LYS A 325 -56.45 35.47 18.32
CA LYS A 325 -57.23 34.68 17.36
C LYS A 325 -58.02 33.60 18.07
N GLU A 326 -59.22 33.32 17.57
CA GLU A 326 -59.99 32.11 17.88
C GLU A 326 -59.10 30.85 17.84
N GLY A 327 -59.22 30.02 18.88
CA GLY A 327 -58.44 28.78 19.02
C GLY A 327 -57.01 28.92 19.54
N GLU A 328 -56.39 30.11 19.51
CA GLU A 328 -55.11 30.33 20.22
C GLU A 328 -55.32 30.15 21.73
N THR A 329 -54.27 29.70 22.43
CA THR A 329 -54.27 29.66 23.91
C THR A 329 -53.25 30.65 24.45
N TYR A 330 -53.59 31.27 25.59
CA TYR A 330 -52.79 32.27 26.28
C TYR A 330 -52.51 31.80 27.70
N TYR A 331 -51.30 32.07 28.18
CA TYR A 331 -50.87 31.87 29.55
C TYR A 331 -50.99 33.18 30.32
N LEU A 332 -51.51 33.10 31.54
CA LEU A 332 -51.69 34.20 32.46
C LEU A 332 -50.99 33.91 33.78
N GLU A 333 -50.35 34.92 34.35
CA GLU A 333 -49.88 34.87 35.73
C GLU A 333 -49.98 36.24 36.40
N GLY A 334 -49.95 36.23 37.73
CA GLY A 334 -50.01 37.42 38.57
C GLY A 334 -49.78 37.03 40.03
N TRP A 335 -49.19 37.94 40.79
CA TRP A 335 -48.94 37.75 42.21
C TRP A 335 -49.95 38.51 43.05
N TYR A 336 -50.25 38.00 44.24
CA TYR A 336 -51.10 38.67 45.21
C TYR A 336 -50.62 38.48 46.65
N LYS A 337 -50.98 39.43 47.52
CA LYS A 337 -50.94 39.28 48.99
C LYS A 337 -52.05 40.12 49.63
N CYS A 338 -52.11 40.09 50.96
CA CYS A 338 -53.13 40.73 51.78
C CYS A 338 -52.52 41.33 53.04
N ASP A 339 -53.12 42.38 53.60
CA ASP A 339 -52.82 42.82 54.97
C ASP A 339 -53.35 41.81 56.00
N THR A 340 -52.73 41.74 57.18
CA THR A 340 -53.21 40.92 58.30
C THR A 340 -54.64 41.31 58.69
N GLY A 341 -55.57 40.36 58.70
CA GLY A 341 -57.00 40.62 58.99
C GLY A 341 -57.85 41.06 57.79
N THR A 342 -57.30 40.98 56.57
CA THR A 342 -58.08 41.13 55.33
C THR A 342 -59.10 39.99 55.17
N ASN A 343 -60.22 40.25 54.50
CA ASN A 343 -61.23 39.25 54.14
C ASN A 343 -61.68 39.36 52.65
N GLY A 344 -62.63 38.51 52.26
CA GLY A 344 -63.27 38.53 50.94
C GLY A 344 -62.55 37.72 49.85
N THR A 345 -62.89 37.99 48.59
CA THR A 345 -62.35 37.30 47.41
C THR A 345 -61.56 38.25 46.52
N GLY A 346 -60.27 37.95 46.32
CA GLY A 346 -59.43 38.57 45.29
C GLY A 346 -59.49 37.80 43.97
N TYR A 347 -59.59 38.51 42.86
CA TYR A 347 -59.43 37.99 41.50
C TYR A 347 -58.07 38.45 40.97
N VAL A 348 -57.10 37.53 41.06
CA VAL A 348 -55.69 37.77 40.72
C VAL A 348 -55.44 37.62 39.22
N LEU A 349 -56.31 36.87 38.52
CA LEU A 349 -56.31 36.76 37.07
C LEU A 349 -57.73 36.94 36.54
N GLY A 350 -57.95 37.93 35.70
CA GLY A 350 -59.22 38.21 35.05
C GLY A 350 -59.03 38.62 33.58
N LEU A 351 -59.94 38.17 32.71
CA LEU A 351 -60.08 38.65 31.32
C LEU A 351 -61.51 39.10 31.03
N PHE A 352 -61.66 40.17 30.27
CA PHE A 352 -62.82 40.40 29.40
C PHE A 352 -62.45 39.95 27.99
N VAL A 353 -63.40 39.36 27.26
CA VAL A 353 -63.22 38.84 25.91
C VAL A 353 -64.18 39.56 24.97
N TYR A 354 -63.69 39.99 23.81
CA TYR A 354 -64.39 40.85 22.87
C TYR A 354 -64.42 40.28 21.46
N ASP A 355 -65.49 40.58 20.74
CA ASP A 355 -65.58 40.35 19.30
C ASP A 355 -64.76 41.37 18.48
N LYS A 356 -64.74 41.20 17.16
CA LYS A 356 -64.13 42.15 16.21
C LYS A 356 -64.68 43.58 16.29
N ASN A 357 -65.89 43.76 16.83
CA ASN A 357 -66.55 45.05 16.97
C ASN A 357 -66.23 45.73 18.32
N LYS A 358 -65.36 45.12 19.14
CA LYS A 358 -65.00 45.55 20.49
C LYS A 358 -66.19 45.53 21.48
N SER A 359 -67.17 44.67 21.23
CA SER A 359 -68.25 44.34 22.17
C SER A 359 -67.84 43.18 23.08
N ILE A 360 -68.13 43.25 24.38
CA ILE A 360 -67.85 42.15 25.32
C ILE A 360 -68.75 40.96 24.99
N ILE A 361 -68.14 39.79 24.78
CA ILE A 361 -68.83 38.51 24.53
C ILE A 361 -68.69 37.54 25.71
N SER A 362 -67.65 37.66 26.55
CA SER A 362 -67.61 37.01 27.87
C SER A 362 -66.66 37.71 28.84
N TYR A 363 -66.73 37.35 30.12
CA TYR A 363 -65.75 37.70 31.14
C TYR A 363 -65.36 36.43 31.91
N GLN A 364 -64.10 36.33 32.33
CA GLN A 364 -63.51 35.13 32.91
C GLN A 364 -62.67 35.51 34.14
N GLY A 365 -63.02 34.96 35.30
CA GLY A 365 -62.26 35.11 36.53
C GLY A 365 -61.37 33.88 36.75
N LEU A 366 -60.23 33.84 36.06
CA LEU A 366 -59.39 32.65 35.91
C LEU A 366 -58.50 32.36 37.13
N GLY A 367 -58.33 33.32 38.03
CA GLY A 367 -57.45 33.22 39.21
C GLY A 367 -58.06 33.81 40.47
N SER A 368 -59.30 33.45 40.79
CA SER A 368 -59.95 33.86 42.05
C SER A 368 -59.37 33.14 43.28
N THR A 369 -59.47 33.77 44.45
CA THR A 369 -58.97 33.23 45.71
C THR A 369 -59.61 33.92 46.92
N THR A 370 -59.99 33.13 47.92
CA THR A 370 -60.36 33.60 49.28
C THR A 370 -59.23 33.36 50.29
N THR A 371 -58.11 32.76 49.85
CA THR A 371 -56.93 32.53 50.68
C THR A 371 -56.27 33.86 51.02
N ILE A 372 -56.36 34.26 52.29
CA ILE A 372 -55.68 35.45 52.81
C ILE A 372 -54.23 35.09 53.14
N THR A 373 -53.27 35.80 52.54
CA THR A 373 -51.83 35.53 52.71
C THR A 373 -51.06 36.84 52.82
N THR A 374 -50.22 36.98 53.85
CA THR A 374 -49.38 38.17 54.05
C THR A 374 -48.08 38.15 53.23
N THR A 375 -47.72 36.99 52.67
CA THR A 375 -46.61 36.81 51.73
C THR A 375 -47.12 36.72 50.30
N TRP A 376 -46.35 37.30 49.37
CA TRP A 376 -46.64 37.24 47.94
C TRP A 376 -46.77 35.81 47.44
N THR A 377 -47.91 35.51 46.83
CA THR A 377 -48.29 34.19 46.34
C THR A 377 -48.70 34.31 44.88
N LYS A 378 -48.22 33.38 44.03
CA LYS A 378 -48.53 33.39 42.60
C LYS A 378 -49.88 32.74 42.31
N LYS A 379 -50.60 33.27 41.33
CA LYS A 379 -51.67 32.56 40.60
C LYS A 379 -51.25 32.44 39.14
N THR A 380 -51.64 31.33 38.52
CA THR A 380 -51.38 31.04 37.10
C THR A 380 -52.63 30.41 36.48
N ALA A 381 -52.87 30.67 35.19
CA ALA A 381 -53.94 30.05 34.43
C ALA A 381 -53.59 29.98 32.94
N THR A 382 -54.35 29.18 32.19
CA THR A 382 -54.39 29.23 30.73
C THR A 382 -55.81 29.56 30.27
N TYR A 383 -55.92 30.19 29.09
CA TYR A 383 -57.20 30.49 28.47
C TYR A 383 -57.15 30.31 26.96
N THR A 384 -57.97 29.39 26.45
CA THR A 384 -58.19 29.20 25.02
C THR A 384 -59.24 30.19 24.53
N ILE A 385 -58.94 30.90 23.46
CA ILE A 385 -59.74 31.99 22.93
C ILE A 385 -60.99 31.44 22.22
N PRO A 386 -62.20 31.78 22.67
CA PRO A 386 -63.43 31.17 22.18
C PRO A 386 -63.85 31.69 20.80
N THR A 387 -64.79 30.99 20.17
CA THR A 387 -65.28 31.33 18.83
C THR A 387 -65.81 32.75 18.71
N GLY A 388 -65.40 33.45 17.65
CA GLY A 388 -65.77 34.85 17.37
C GLY A 388 -65.00 35.90 18.19
N ALA A 389 -64.10 35.52 19.11
CA ALA A 389 -63.26 36.46 19.82
C ALA A 389 -62.12 37.01 18.95
N CYS A 390 -61.81 38.29 19.11
CA CYS A 390 -60.70 38.97 18.43
C CYS A 390 -59.82 39.79 19.38
N TYR A 391 -60.32 40.14 20.57
CA TYR A 391 -59.53 40.81 21.59
C TYR A 391 -59.78 40.28 23.00
N ILE A 392 -58.80 40.46 23.89
CA ILE A 392 -58.97 40.34 25.34
C ILE A 392 -58.49 41.60 26.07
N ARG A 393 -59.07 41.89 27.23
CA ARG A 393 -58.64 42.98 28.13
C ARG A 393 -58.49 42.44 29.56
N PRO A 394 -57.30 42.49 30.16
CA PRO A 394 -57.12 41.98 31.51
C PRO A 394 -57.74 42.86 32.61
N TRP A 395 -58.04 42.23 33.74
CA TRP A 395 -58.52 42.89 34.95
C TRP A 395 -58.08 42.16 36.22
N LEU A 396 -58.01 42.93 37.30
CA LEU A 396 -57.78 42.50 38.67
C LEU A 396 -58.96 42.99 39.51
N SER A 397 -59.38 42.29 40.56
CA SER A 397 -60.51 42.75 41.38
C SER A 397 -60.44 42.32 42.83
N VAL A 398 -61.07 43.11 43.69
CA VAL A 398 -61.52 42.71 45.02
C VAL A 398 -63.05 42.76 45.03
N ARG A 399 -63.69 41.67 45.44
CA ARG A 399 -65.17 41.61 45.52
C ARG A 399 -65.74 42.28 46.76
N SER A 400 -67.05 42.51 46.72
CA SER A 400 -67.86 43.13 47.78
C SER A 400 -67.93 42.33 49.09
N ASP A 401 -67.40 41.12 49.13
CA ASP A 401 -67.20 40.34 50.35
C ASP A 401 -65.94 40.78 51.14
N CYS A 402 -65.07 41.60 50.54
CA CYS A 402 -63.97 42.26 51.24
C CYS A 402 -64.46 43.54 51.92
N THR A 403 -64.64 43.48 53.24
CA THR A 403 -65.05 44.60 54.09
C THR A 403 -63.91 45.13 54.97
N THR A 404 -62.83 44.38 55.17
CA THR A 404 -61.68 44.77 56.01
C THR A 404 -60.34 44.44 55.35
N GLY A 405 -59.30 45.19 55.73
CA GLY A 405 -57.93 45.04 55.23
C GLY A 405 -57.72 45.55 53.80
N ALA A 406 -56.68 45.07 53.14
CA ALA A 406 -56.36 45.41 51.75
C ALA A 406 -55.70 44.23 51.03
N TRP A 407 -55.98 44.12 49.74
CA TRP A 407 -55.32 43.20 48.82
C TRP A 407 -54.24 43.97 48.04
N TYR A 408 -53.16 43.28 47.67
CA TYR A 408 -52.11 43.78 46.80
C TYR A 408 -51.97 42.83 45.62
N PHE A 409 -51.69 43.37 44.45
CA PHE A 409 -51.52 42.65 43.18
C PHE A 409 -50.30 43.19 42.45
N ASP A 410 -49.54 42.31 41.80
CA ASP A 410 -48.30 42.69 41.12
C ASP A 410 -47.90 41.67 40.04
N ASP A 411 -46.91 42.04 39.22
CA ASP A 411 -46.30 41.19 38.18
C ASP A 411 -47.34 40.45 37.32
N PHE A 412 -48.35 41.18 36.84
CA PHE A 412 -49.42 40.62 36.04
C PHE A 412 -49.02 40.47 34.56
N VAL A 413 -49.15 39.25 34.03
CA VAL A 413 -48.63 38.85 32.72
C VAL A 413 -49.69 38.13 31.91
N VAL A 414 -49.76 38.44 30.61
CA VAL A 414 -50.49 37.67 29.59
C VAL A 414 -49.57 37.47 28.39
N ARG A 415 -49.46 36.25 27.88
CA ARG A 415 -48.66 35.93 26.67
C ARG A 415 -49.22 34.70 25.94
N ARG A 416 -48.95 34.57 24.64
CA ARG A 416 -49.33 33.37 23.87
C ARG A 416 -48.67 32.12 24.45
N THR A 417 -49.38 30.99 24.50
CA THR A 417 -48.73 29.69 24.70
C THR A 417 -48.07 29.28 23.40
N VAL A 418 -46.75 29.08 23.43
CA VAL A 418 -46.08 28.22 22.44
C VAL A 418 -46.41 26.76 22.77
N GLU A 419 -46.82 25.96 21.78
CA GLU A 419 -47.18 24.54 21.96
C GLU A 419 -45.95 23.67 22.22
N GLY A 420 -45.48 23.69 23.47
CA GLY A 420 -44.24 23.05 23.88
C GLY A 420 -43.04 23.82 23.31
N SER A 421 -42.44 24.68 24.13
CA SER A 421 -41.14 25.29 23.80
C SER A 421 -40.13 24.20 23.46
N LEU A 422 -39.75 24.11 22.18
CA LEU A 422 -38.79 23.11 21.70
C LEU A 422 -37.44 23.21 22.40
N VAL A 423 -37.10 24.39 22.92
CA VAL A 423 -36.00 24.60 23.87
C VAL A 423 -36.48 25.51 25.03
N ILE A 424 -36.38 25.03 26.27
CA ILE A 424 -36.39 25.87 27.50
C ILE A 424 -35.08 25.59 28.23
N ASN A 425 -34.31 26.64 28.55
CA ASN A 425 -33.18 26.59 29.49
C ASN A 425 -32.26 25.35 29.36
N GLY A 426 -31.87 24.99 28.13
CA GLY A 426 -31.00 23.84 27.85
C GLY A 426 -31.70 22.49 27.71
N THR A 427 -33.00 22.39 28.01
CA THR A 427 -33.84 21.21 27.74
C THR A 427 -34.40 21.26 26.33
N LEU A 428 -34.07 20.25 25.51
CA LEU A 428 -34.60 20.01 24.17
C LEU A 428 -35.77 19.00 24.24
N ASP A 429 -36.88 19.27 23.56
CA ASP A 429 -37.96 18.28 23.38
C ASP A 429 -37.54 17.20 22.37
N ALA A 430 -36.82 16.19 22.86
CA ALA A 430 -36.31 15.08 22.05
C ALA A 430 -37.41 14.20 21.42
N SER A 431 -38.69 14.34 21.84
CA SER A 431 -39.80 13.66 21.15
C SER A 431 -40.09 14.24 19.76
N LYS A 432 -39.57 15.45 19.47
CA LYS A 432 -39.77 16.19 18.21
C LYS A 432 -38.48 16.40 17.41
N VAL A 433 -37.34 15.87 17.87
CA VAL A 433 -36.03 16.08 17.22
C VAL A 433 -35.25 14.78 17.16
N ASN A 434 -34.81 14.39 15.95
CA ASN A 434 -34.09 13.14 15.73
C ASN A 434 -32.60 13.28 16.12
N VAL A 435 -32.25 12.86 17.34
CA VAL A 435 -30.90 13.02 17.90
C VAL A 435 -29.96 11.90 17.41
N ILE A 436 -29.21 12.18 16.34
CA ILE A 436 -28.31 11.21 15.69
C ILE A 436 -27.11 10.83 16.58
N ASN A 437 -26.55 11.80 17.32
CA ASN A 437 -25.43 11.60 18.24
C ASN A 437 -25.68 12.39 19.53
N LEU A 438 -25.73 11.70 20.68
CA LEU A 438 -25.84 12.32 22.00
C LEU A 438 -24.56 12.03 22.80
N ASN A 439 -23.70 13.03 22.95
CA ASN A 439 -22.51 12.90 23.80
C ASN A 439 -22.90 13.06 25.28
N ALA A 440 -22.88 11.95 26.02
CA ALA A 440 -23.22 11.91 27.44
C ALA A 440 -22.34 12.80 28.33
N SER A 441 -21.11 13.17 27.92
CA SER A 441 -20.28 14.10 28.71
C SER A 441 -20.89 15.49 28.88
N ASN A 442 -21.86 15.84 28.03
CA ASN A 442 -22.56 17.13 28.06
C ASN A 442 -23.82 17.09 28.95
N ILE A 443 -24.21 15.92 29.46
CA ILE A 443 -25.31 15.75 30.43
C ILE A 443 -24.69 15.81 31.83
N THR A 444 -24.39 17.02 32.29
CA THR A 444 -23.68 17.25 33.58
C THR A 444 -24.53 16.94 34.81
N THR A 445 -25.85 16.87 34.67
CA THR A 445 -26.81 16.49 35.72
C THR A 445 -28.04 15.81 35.12
N GLY A 446 -28.53 14.72 35.71
CA GLY A 446 -29.82 14.10 35.35
C GLY A 446 -29.77 12.57 35.25
N THR A 447 -30.85 11.98 34.73
CA THR A 447 -30.99 10.54 34.48
C THR A 447 -31.28 10.30 33.01
N LEU A 448 -30.49 9.44 32.36
CA LEU A 448 -30.80 8.93 31.02
C LEU A 448 -31.65 7.66 31.16
N SER A 449 -32.88 7.68 30.64
CA SER A 449 -33.76 6.51 30.58
C SER A 449 -34.00 6.12 29.13
N ALA A 450 -33.95 4.82 28.83
CA ALA A 450 -34.14 4.28 27.49
C ALA A 450 -34.65 2.83 27.55
N ASP A 451 -35.74 2.52 26.85
CA ASP A 451 -36.34 1.18 26.80
C ASP A 451 -35.43 0.12 26.14
N ARG A 452 -34.45 0.57 25.35
CA ARG A 452 -33.50 -0.31 24.65
C ARG A 452 -32.22 0.44 24.27
N ILE A 453 -31.08 -0.15 24.62
CA ILE A 453 -29.76 0.24 24.13
C ILE A 453 -29.25 -0.93 23.28
N GLN A 454 -28.84 -0.67 22.03
CA GLN A 454 -28.32 -1.69 21.11
C GLN A 454 -27.05 -1.21 20.42
N GLY A 455 -25.98 -2.03 20.52
CA GLY A 455 -24.67 -1.76 19.94
C GLY A 455 -23.70 -1.07 20.90
N GLY A 456 -22.41 -1.39 20.76
CA GLY A 456 -21.32 -0.80 21.56
C GLY A 456 -21.19 -1.34 22.99
N THR A 457 -20.28 -0.72 23.74
CA THR A 457 -20.01 -1.02 25.16
C THR A 457 -20.62 0.07 26.03
N LEU A 458 -21.55 -0.29 26.91
CA LEU A 458 -22.11 0.61 27.92
C LEU A 458 -21.15 0.71 29.12
N ALA A 459 -20.19 1.64 29.05
CA ALA A 459 -19.28 1.91 30.15
C ALA A 459 -19.99 2.73 31.25
N LEU A 460 -20.11 2.15 32.44
CA LEU A 460 -20.71 2.79 33.62
C LEU A 460 -19.64 2.91 34.70
N GLY A 461 -19.40 4.15 35.14
CA GLY A 461 -18.21 4.48 35.93
C GLY A 461 -16.94 4.61 35.08
N GLY A 462 -15.93 5.20 35.69
CA GLY A 462 -14.58 5.38 35.14
C GLY A 462 -13.63 5.68 36.28
N ALA A 463 -12.32 5.77 36.01
CA ALA A 463 -11.26 5.82 37.04
C ALA A 463 -11.33 7.00 38.04
N SER A 464 -12.30 7.91 37.91
CA SER A 464 -12.54 9.05 38.81
C SER A 464 -13.97 9.13 39.36
N ASN A 465 -14.83 8.13 39.10
CA ASN A 465 -16.22 8.12 39.55
C ASN A 465 -16.54 6.87 40.40
N ALA A 466 -16.48 7.03 41.73
CA ALA A 466 -16.73 5.97 42.70
C ALA A 466 -18.22 5.57 42.85
N ASN A 467 -19.15 6.27 42.17
CA ASN A 467 -20.60 6.08 42.31
C ASN A 467 -21.27 5.58 41.02
N GLY A 468 -20.51 4.98 40.09
CA GLY A 468 -21.03 4.44 38.84
C GLY A 468 -21.79 3.13 39.05
N ILE A 469 -23.10 3.20 39.34
CA ILE A 469 -23.93 2.03 39.60
C ILE A 469 -24.93 1.78 38.46
N LEU A 470 -24.83 0.63 37.79
CA LEU A 470 -25.88 0.03 36.97
C LEU A 470 -27.03 -0.44 37.88
N LYS A 471 -28.24 0.09 37.68
CA LYS A 471 -29.45 -0.42 38.34
C LYS A 471 -30.53 -0.75 37.33
N ILE A 472 -30.82 -2.04 37.16
CA ILE A 472 -32.01 -2.53 36.46
C ILE A 472 -33.07 -2.82 37.53
N LYS A 473 -34.30 -2.37 37.31
CA LYS A 473 -35.42 -2.53 38.25
C LYS A 473 -36.52 -3.43 37.71
N ASP A 474 -37.26 -4.07 38.60
CA ASP A 474 -38.54 -4.72 38.26
C ASP A 474 -39.67 -3.70 38.07
N SER A 475 -40.85 -4.20 37.66
CA SER A 475 -42.08 -3.42 37.53
C SER A 475 -42.66 -2.88 38.85
N SER A 476 -42.10 -3.27 40.00
CA SER A 476 -42.44 -2.75 41.33
C SER A 476 -41.42 -1.72 41.83
N GLY A 477 -40.34 -1.47 41.08
CA GLY A 477 -39.28 -0.53 41.41
C GLY A 477 -38.14 -1.09 42.27
N ASN A 478 -38.11 -2.39 42.56
CA ASN A 478 -37.01 -3.04 43.27
C ASN A 478 -35.81 -3.21 42.34
N ASP A 479 -34.58 -3.10 42.85
CA ASP A 479 -33.39 -3.40 42.05
C ASP A 479 -33.27 -4.92 41.82
N VAL A 480 -33.25 -5.35 40.55
CA VAL A 480 -33.07 -6.76 40.12
C VAL A 480 -31.72 -7.05 39.47
N VAL A 481 -31.00 -6.00 39.07
CA VAL A 481 -29.56 -6.08 38.78
C VAL A 481 -28.91 -4.83 39.38
N VAL A 482 -27.89 -5.02 40.21
CA VAL A 482 -27.05 -3.96 40.74
C VAL A 482 -25.61 -4.26 40.33
N GLY A 483 -25.02 -3.40 39.52
CA GLY A 483 -23.60 -3.50 39.17
C GLY A 483 -22.86 -2.23 39.54
N ASP A 484 -21.68 -2.34 40.11
CA ASP A 484 -20.81 -1.23 40.50
C ASP A 484 -19.36 -1.50 40.06
N ASN A 485 -18.38 -0.84 40.69
CA ASN A 485 -16.96 -1.05 40.38
C ASN A 485 -16.37 -2.35 40.96
N THR A 486 -17.14 -3.14 41.71
CA THR A 486 -16.74 -4.43 42.30
C THR A 486 -17.32 -5.64 41.55
N GLY A 487 -18.49 -5.51 40.91
CA GLY A 487 -19.12 -6.60 40.18
C GLY A 487 -20.52 -6.29 39.64
N ILE A 488 -21.26 -7.34 39.26
CA ILE A 488 -22.68 -7.29 38.90
C ILE A 488 -23.43 -8.39 39.66
N GLU A 489 -24.35 -7.99 40.53
CA GLU A 489 -25.25 -8.83 41.31
C GLU A 489 -26.65 -8.86 40.67
N VAL A 490 -27.33 -10.01 40.70
CA VAL A 490 -28.63 -10.22 40.04
C VAL A 490 -29.66 -10.76 41.04
N SER A 491 -30.45 -9.87 41.60
CA SER A 491 -31.52 -10.13 42.56
C SER A 491 -32.82 -10.52 41.85
N HIS A 492 -33.07 -11.82 41.67
CA HIS A 492 -34.34 -12.31 41.11
C HIS A 492 -34.91 -13.48 41.93
N SER A 493 -36.20 -13.40 42.29
CA SER A 493 -36.91 -14.39 43.10
C SER A 493 -37.09 -15.73 42.40
N ASP A 494 -37.28 -15.71 41.08
CA ASP A 494 -37.67 -16.87 40.28
C ASP A 494 -36.50 -17.50 39.51
N VAL A 495 -35.28 -17.48 40.09
CA VAL A 495 -34.14 -18.30 39.60
C VAL A 495 -34.32 -19.77 39.98
N GLY A 496 -35.45 -20.34 39.58
CA GLY A 496 -35.74 -21.75 39.62
C GLY A 496 -34.89 -22.48 38.58
N THR A 497 -33.88 -23.22 39.03
CA THR A 497 -33.09 -24.15 38.21
C THR A 497 -32.26 -23.57 37.05
N LYS A 498 -31.45 -22.53 37.31
CA LYS A 498 -30.03 -22.53 36.88
C LYS A 498 -29.19 -21.47 37.60
N THR A 499 -28.01 -21.89 38.07
CA THR A 499 -26.94 -21.06 38.66
C THR A 499 -27.37 -20.03 39.71
N ARG A 500 -27.47 -20.46 40.97
CA ARG A 500 -27.27 -19.57 42.12
C ARG A 500 -25.83 -19.06 42.14
N GLN A 501 -25.61 -17.84 42.64
CA GLN A 501 -24.32 -17.47 43.23
C GLN A 501 -24.05 -18.36 44.46
N SER A 502 -22.84 -18.89 44.57
CA SER A 502 -22.19 -19.11 45.86
C SER A 502 -21.44 -17.84 46.26
N ALA A 503 -21.29 -17.58 47.57
CA ALA A 503 -20.50 -16.44 48.05
C ALA A 503 -18.99 -16.58 47.72
N ASP A 504 -18.54 -17.80 47.45
CA ASP A 504 -17.21 -18.12 46.95
C ASP A 504 -17.23 -18.16 45.41
N GLY A 505 -16.44 -17.30 44.77
CA GLY A 505 -16.54 -16.99 43.33
C GLY A 505 -15.94 -18.05 42.41
N PHE A 506 -16.69 -19.12 42.12
CA PHE A 506 -16.18 -20.27 41.36
C PHE A 506 -16.92 -20.58 40.05
N LYS A 507 -16.17 -20.92 38.99
CA LYS A 507 -16.70 -21.36 37.68
C LYS A 507 -16.02 -22.63 37.19
N ILE A 508 -16.77 -23.73 37.15
CA ILE A 508 -16.31 -25.03 36.64
C ILE A 508 -16.85 -25.22 35.21
N ILE A 509 -15.97 -25.48 34.25
CA ILE A 509 -16.35 -26.06 32.95
C ILE A 509 -16.25 -27.58 33.09
N ARG A 510 -17.38 -28.30 32.95
CA ARG A 510 -17.43 -29.76 32.93
C ARG A 510 -17.46 -30.30 31.50
N LEU A 511 -16.80 -31.43 31.29
CA LEU A 511 -16.86 -32.20 30.04
C LEU A 511 -17.23 -33.65 30.40
N SER A 512 -18.54 -33.92 30.44
CA SER A 512 -19.17 -35.09 31.09
C SER A 512 -19.06 -35.12 32.62
N ASP A 513 -19.80 -36.03 33.26
CA ASP A 513 -20.39 -35.76 34.58
C ASP A 513 -19.47 -35.97 35.80
N ASP A 514 -18.40 -36.77 35.67
CA ASP A 514 -17.58 -37.24 36.81
C ASP A 514 -16.10 -36.74 36.83
N GLU A 515 -15.65 -35.88 35.91
CA GLU A 515 -14.27 -35.37 35.91
C GLU A 515 -14.20 -33.82 35.92
N THR A 516 -13.61 -33.26 36.97
CA THR A 516 -13.37 -31.82 37.15
C THR A 516 -11.89 -31.52 36.93
N ILE A 517 -11.57 -30.68 35.95
CA ILE A 517 -10.22 -30.57 35.38
C ILE A 517 -9.29 -29.65 36.19
N GLY A 518 -9.84 -28.73 37.01
CA GLY A 518 -9.05 -27.89 37.89
C GLY A 518 -9.78 -26.65 38.37
N ASP A 519 -9.28 -26.07 39.46
CA ASP A 519 -9.93 -24.98 40.17
C ASP A 519 -9.33 -23.62 39.78
N PHE A 520 -10.06 -22.87 38.96
CA PHE A 520 -9.69 -21.54 38.47
C PHE A 520 -10.19 -20.44 39.41
N SER A 521 -9.27 -19.85 40.19
CA SER A 521 -9.49 -18.59 40.90
C SER A 521 -8.94 -17.40 40.10
N LEU A 522 -9.63 -16.26 40.17
CA LEU A 522 -9.07 -14.95 39.84
C LEU A 522 -8.87 -14.19 41.15
N ASP A 523 -7.68 -14.33 41.73
CA ASP A 523 -7.28 -13.51 42.86
C ASP A 523 -7.21 -12.03 42.42
N THR A 524 -7.92 -11.17 43.13
CA THR A 524 -8.03 -9.73 42.83
C THR A 524 -6.85 -8.92 43.37
N ASN A 525 -5.85 -9.55 43.99
CA ASN A 525 -4.63 -8.94 44.52
C ASN A 525 -3.61 -8.50 43.44
N ASN A 526 -4.09 -7.75 42.44
CA ASN A 526 -3.38 -6.78 41.58
C ASN A 526 -2.15 -7.24 40.75
N ASP A 527 -1.70 -8.49 40.86
CA ASP A 527 -0.64 -9.05 40.02
C ASP A 527 -1.23 -9.51 38.67
N SER A 528 -0.60 -9.13 37.56
CA SER A 528 -1.16 -9.35 36.19
C SER A 528 -0.99 -10.80 35.68
N LYS A 529 -1.29 -11.80 36.51
CA LYS A 529 -1.10 -13.23 36.25
C LYS A 529 -2.25 -14.07 36.80
N LEU A 530 -2.59 -15.15 36.09
CA LEU A 530 -3.59 -16.12 36.52
C LEU A 530 -3.00 -17.04 37.60
N ASN A 531 -3.38 -16.82 38.87
CA ASN A 531 -2.95 -17.65 40.00
C ASN A 531 -3.87 -18.88 40.16
N ILE A 532 -3.36 -20.07 39.80
CA ILE A 532 -4.09 -21.34 39.96
C ILE A 532 -3.58 -22.04 41.23
N GLY A 533 -4.41 -22.08 42.28
CA GLY A 533 -4.01 -22.54 43.61
C GLY A 533 -3.64 -24.03 43.68
N SER A 534 -4.37 -24.89 42.96
CA SER A 534 -3.93 -26.26 42.66
C SER A 534 -4.61 -26.80 41.40
N ILE A 535 -3.89 -27.66 40.65
CA ILE A 535 -4.42 -28.34 39.46
C ILE A 535 -4.53 -29.83 39.79
N ASN A 536 -5.75 -30.31 40.06
CA ASN A 536 -6.01 -31.73 40.27
C ASN A 536 -6.43 -32.45 38.98
N ALA A 537 -5.73 -32.17 37.87
CA ALA A 537 -5.87 -32.93 36.63
C ALA A 537 -4.91 -34.12 36.65
N LYS A 538 -5.44 -35.34 36.57
CA LYS A 538 -4.64 -36.58 36.38
C LYS A 538 -3.75 -36.59 35.11
N LYS A 539 -3.90 -35.59 34.23
CA LYS A 539 -3.17 -35.44 32.97
C LYS A 539 -2.61 -34.03 32.70
N ILE A 540 -2.29 -33.22 33.71
CA ILE A 540 -1.46 -32.01 33.50
C ILE A 540 0.00 -32.30 33.85
N TYR A 541 0.80 -32.53 32.80
CA TYR A 541 2.24 -32.72 32.87
C TYR A 541 2.93 -31.39 32.55
N SER A 542 3.15 -30.58 33.58
CA SER A 542 3.99 -29.38 33.48
C SER A 542 5.46 -29.79 33.40
N PRO A 543 6.26 -29.29 32.42
CA PRO A 543 7.70 -29.57 32.36
C PRO A 543 8.48 -29.16 33.62
N ASN A 544 7.91 -28.30 34.46
CA ASN A 544 8.58 -27.68 35.60
C ASN A 544 8.19 -28.26 36.96
N ILE A 545 7.24 -29.20 37.04
CA ILE A 545 6.96 -29.99 38.25
C ILE A 545 6.75 -31.45 37.85
N ILE A 546 7.85 -32.19 37.82
CA ILE A 546 7.91 -33.63 37.62
C ILE A 546 8.75 -34.21 38.75
N THR A 547 8.21 -35.22 39.45
CA THR A 547 9.03 -36.09 40.30
C THR A 547 9.91 -36.91 39.37
N ILE A 548 11.15 -36.48 39.18
CA ILE A 548 12.08 -37.08 38.20
C ILE A 548 12.35 -38.53 38.62
N LEU A 549 12.03 -39.49 37.75
CA LEU A 549 12.53 -40.87 37.86
C LEU A 549 14.07 -40.83 37.87
N PRO A 550 14.76 -41.13 38.99
CA PRO A 550 16.19 -40.82 39.12
C PRO A 550 17.11 -41.70 38.28
N SER A 551 16.57 -42.74 37.66
CA SER A 551 17.30 -43.73 36.86
C SER A 551 16.36 -44.43 35.89
N THR A 552 16.95 -45.11 34.91
CA THR A 552 16.30 -46.19 34.14
C THR A 552 15.59 -47.16 35.10
N VAL A 553 14.35 -47.54 34.77
CA VAL A 553 13.55 -48.53 35.51
C VAL A 553 13.34 -49.78 34.66
N THR A 554 13.31 -50.96 35.28
CA THR A 554 13.15 -52.23 34.58
C THR A 554 12.15 -53.12 35.32
N TYR A 555 11.10 -53.53 34.61
CA TYR A 555 10.11 -54.50 35.09
C TYR A 555 10.12 -55.77 34.22
N TYR A 556 9.76 -56.89 34.84
CA TYR A 556 9.69 -58.20 34.20
C TYR A 556 8.26 -58.74 34.27
N VAL A 557 7.80 -59.32 33.17
CA VAL A 557 6.47 -59.94 33.02
C VAL A 557 6.68 -61.39 32.58
N ASN A 558 6.01 -62.31 33.27
CA ASN A 558 5.88 -63.69 32.83
C ASN A 558 4.40 -64.08 32.85
N GLY A 559 3.80 -64.24 31.68
CA GLY A 559 2.36 -64.48 31.55
C GLY A 559 1.88 -65.76 32.25
N ASP A 560 2.67 -66.82 32.09
CA ASP A 560 2.30 -68.16 32.53
C ASP A 560 2.40 -68.29 34.06
N THR A 561 3.49 -67.79 34.67
CA THR A 561 3.85 -68.02 36.09
C THR A 561 3.86 -66.78 36.98
N GLY A 562 3.81 -65.56 36.43
CA GLY A 562 3.87 -64.30 37.19
C GLY A 562 2.62 -63.99 38.03
N ASN A 563 2.71 -62.94 38.85
CA ASN A 563 1.64 -62.46 39.74
C ASN A 563 1.62 -60.92 39.82
N ASP A 564 0.46 -60.30 39.63
CA ASP A 564 0.29 -58.83 39.58
C ASP A 564 0.31 -58.12 40.94
N ASN A 565 0.48 -58.88 42.03
CA ASN A 565 0.73 -58.34 43.36
C ASN A 565 2.24 -58.30 43.74
N ASN A 566 3.12 -58.77 42.84
CA ASN A 566 4.57 -58.75 43.01
C ASN A 566 5.17 -57.32 42.84
N PRO A 567 6.47 -57.11 43.15
CA PRO A 567 7.19 -55.88 42.80
C PRO A 567 7.58 -55.80 41.30
N GLY A 568 7.55 -56.90 40.55
CA GLY A 568 7.86 -56.91 39.10
C GLY A 568 9.35 -57.08 38.76
N THR A 569 10.16 -57.62 39.67
CA THR A 569 11.58 -57.91 39.43
C THR A 569 11.76 -59.21 38.63
N SER A 570 12.98 -59.48 38.14
CA SER A 570 13.28 -60.71 37.37
C SER A 570 13.02 -62.02 38.14
N SER A 571 13.11 -61.99 39.47
CA SER A 571 12.78 -63.12 40.36
C SER A 571 11.33 -63.13 40.85
N GLN A 572 10.59 -62.03 40.70
CA GLN A 572 9.17 -61.89 41.06
C GLN A 572 8.42 -61.10 39.98
N PRO A 573 8.26 -61.66 38.77
CA PRO A 573 7.67 -60.95 37.64
C PRO A 573 6.17 -60.69 37.84
N PHE A 574 5.67 -59.65 37.19
CA PHE A 574 4.23 -59.43 37.00
C PHE A 574 3.62 -60.52 36.10
N LYS A 575 2.30 -60.70 36.17
CA LYS A 575 1.55 -61.59 35.26
C LYS A 575 1.10 -60.86 33.99
N SER A 576 0.67 -59.60 34.13
CA SER A 576 0.20 -58.76 33.02
C SER A 576 1.14 -57.60 32.74
N ILE A 577 1.28 -57.29 31.45
CA ILE A 577 1.97 -56.09 30.99
C ILE A 577 1.25 -54.81 31.42
N TYR A 578 -0.07 -54.86 31.61
CA TYR A 578 -0.84 -53.75 32.18
C TYR A 578 -0.33 -53.38 33.58
N LYS A 579 -0.01 -54.35 34.43
CA LYS A 579 0.53 -54.06 35.76
C LYS A 579 1.90 -53.40 35.70
N ALA A 580 2.78 -53.86 34.81
CA ALA A 580 4.07 -53.22 34.56
C ALA A 580 3.93 -51.77 34.07
N LEU A 581 3.04 -51.52 33.10
CA LEU A 581 2.72 -50.17 32.61
C LEU A 581 2.15 -49.28 33.73
N SER A 582 1.30 -49.82 34.63
CA SER A 582 0.76 -49.07 35.78
C SER A 582 1.79 -48.65 36.85
N LYS A 583 3.06 -49.05 36.68
CA LYS A 583 4.19 -48.70 37.56
C LYS A 583 5.19 -47.74 36.94
N ILE A 584 4.99 -47.34 35.68
CA ILE A 584 5.87 -46.41 34.97
C ILE A 584 5.18 -45.05 34.93
N ASP A 585 5.84 -44.02 35.45
CA ASP A 585 5.35 -42.65 35.36
C ASP A 585 5.20 -42.22 33.89
N LYS A 586 4.14 -41.45 33.60
CA LYS A 586 3.89 -41.01 32.23
C LYS A 586 5.00 -40.12 31.69
N PHE A 587 5.67 -39.31 32.52
CA PHE A 587 6.81 -38.53 32.06
C PHE A 587 8.11 -39.32 32.20
N ILE A 588 8.74 -39.63 31.08
CA ILE A 588 10.05 -40.30 31.01
C ILE A 588 11.10 -39.25 30.60
N PRO A 589 12.01 -38.83 31.49
CA PRO A 589 12.96 -37.75 31.20
C PRO A 589 14.01 -38.16 30.14
N TYR A 590 14.51 -37.16 29.41
CA TYR A 590 15.51 -37.34 28.36
C TYR A 590 16.76 -38.07 28.88
N GLY A 591 17.23 -39.07 28.13
CA GLY A 591 18.36 -39.93 28.53
C GLY A 591 18.01 -41.07 29.48
N THR A 592 16.74 -41.23 29.91
CA THR A 592 16.29 -42.39 30.70
C THR A 592 15.41 -43.34 29.88
N THR A 593 15.34 -44.60 30.31
CA THR A 593 14.48 -45.62 29.70
C THR A 593 13.67 -46.35 30.76
N ALA A 594 12.41 -46.66 30.45
CA ALA A 594 11.62 -47.66 31.17
C ALA A 594 11.57 -48.95 30.35
N TYR A 595 12.14 -50.04 30.86
CA TYR A 595 12.15 -51.35 30.23
C TYR A 595 11.04 -52.25 30.79
N ILE A 596 10.34 -52.96 29.92
CA ILE A 596 9.47 -54.09 30.28
C ILE A 596 9.93 -55.33 29.50
N TYR A 597 10.54 -56.30 30.19
CA TYR A 597 10.89 -57.59 29.59
C TYR A 597 9.72 -58.56 29.71
N VAL A 598 9.33 -59.20 28.60
CA VAL A 598 8.12 -60.04 28.51
C VAL A 598 8.47 -61.46 28.08
N SER A 599 7.96 -62.43 28.84
CA SER A 599 8.15 -63.87 28.64
C SER A 599 6.83 -64.63 28.81
N GLY A 600 6.68 -65.74 28.09
CA GLY A 600 5.46 -66.57 28.17
C GLY A 600 4.20 -65.90 27.58
N THR A 601 3.02 -66.45 27.84
CA THR A 601 1.75 -65.98 27.26
C THR A 601 1.04 -64.99 28.19
N CYS A 602 1.34 -63.69 28.08
CA CYS A 602 0.73 -62.67 28.93
C CYS A 602 -0.57 -62.11 28.34
N ASN A 603 -1.63 -62.12 29.14
CA ASN A 603 -2.89 -61.44 28.84
C ASN A 603 -2.85 -59.99 29.36
N SER A 604 -3.67 -59.12 28.78
CA SER A 604 -3.61 -57.66 28.98
C SER A 604 -5.00 -57.06 29.28
N GLU A 605 -5.11 -56.35 30.42
CA GLU A 605 -6.38 -55.84 30.96
C GLU A 605 -7.45 -56.95 31.18
N PRO A 606 -8.65 -56.66 31.72
CA PRO A 606 -9.78 -57.61 31.71
C PRO A 606 -10.28 -58.01 30.31
N ASN A 607 -9.76 -57.35 29.25
CA ASN A 607 -10.33 -57.35 27.91
C ASN A 607 -9.43 -57.89 26.79
N GLY A 608 -8.15 -58.18 27.03
CA GLY A 608 -7.22 -58.68 26.01
C GLY A 608 -6.65 -57.56 25.12
N LEU A 609 -6.26 -56.44 25.74
CA LEU A 609 -5.77 -55.24 25.07
C LEU A 609 -4.64 -54.57 25.86
N VAL A 610 -3.50 -54.30 25.21
CA VAL A 610 -2.41 -53.48 25.77
C VAL A 610 -2.62 -52.02 25.37
N VAL A 611 -2.70 -51.10 26.34
CA VAL A 611 -2.83 -49.65 26.06
C VAL A 611 -1.64 -48.87 26.63
N ILE A 612 -0.95 -48.17 25.74
CA ILE A 612 0.17 -47.28 25.99
C ILE A 612 -0.31 -45.88 25.62
N ASP A 613 -1.04 -45.22 26.54
CA ASP A 613 -1.59 -43.88 26.33
C ASP A 613 -0.86 -42.81 27.15
N GLY A 614 -0.48 -41.71 26.50
CA GLY A 614 -0.07 -40.46 27.13
C GLY A 614 1.28 -40.45 27.85
N TYR A 615 2.23 -41.31 27.47
CA TYR A 615 3.62 -41.22 27.95
C TYR A 615 4.38 -40.12 27.19
N MET A 616 5.12 -39.28 27.89
CA MET A 616 5.68 -38.02 27.39
C MET A 616 7.09 -37.76 27.91
N GLY A 617 7.77 -36.75 27.36
CA GLY A 617 9.16 -36.40 27.71
C GLY A 617 10.17 -37.06 26.79
N GLY A 618 11.43 -36.63 26.85
CA GLY A 618 12.45 -37.03 25.87
C GLY A 618 13.10 -38.40 26.06
N GLY A 619 12.64 -39.20 27.03
CA GLY A 619 13.16 -40.55 27.29
C GLY A 619 12.51 -41.62 26.41
N SER A 620 12.60 -42.89 26.82
CA SER A 620 11.94 -43.99 26.10
C SER A 620 11.22 -45.01 26.98
N LEU A 621 10.17 -45.64 26.43
CA LEU A 621 9.50 -46.82 26.97
C LEU A 621 9.74 -47.98 26.02
N GLN A 622 10.42 -49.03 26.48
CA GLN A 622 10.84 -50.16 25.64
C GLN A 622 10.26 -51.48 26.18
N ILE A 623 9.37 -52.10 25.41
CA ILE A 623 8.80 -53.41 25.69
C ILE A 623 9.56 -54.43 24.85
N ILE A 624 10.18 -55.41 25.50
CA ILE A 624 11.10 -56.37 24.87
C ILE A 624 10.60 -57.79 25.13
N GLY A 625 10.09 -58.46 24.10
CA GLY A 625 9.61 -59.85 24.17
C GLY A 625 10.70 -60.87 23.80
N ASP A 626 10.80 -61.95 24.57
CA ASP A 626 11.59 -63.12 24.15
C ASP A 626 10.86 -63.95 23.06
N ARG A 627 11.51 -64.99 22.51
CA ARG A 627 10.94 -65.84 21.44
C ARG A 627 9.67 -66.61 21.84
N ASN A 628 9.34 -66.70 23.12
CA ASN A 628 8.10 -67.26 23.66
C ASN A 628 7.15 -66.16 24.18
N GLY A 629 7.62 -64.91 24.31
CA GLY A 629 6.88 -63.74 24.77
C GLY A 629 5.70 -63.40 23.86
N THR A 630 4.54 -63.96 24.21
CA THR A 630 3.30 -63.75 23.47
C THR A 630 2.48 -62.67 24.18
N LEU A 631 2.45 -61.49 23.56
CA LEU A 631 1.62 -60.35 23.91
C LEU A 631 0.19 -60.64 23.42
N ASN A 632 -0.56 -61.41 24.21
CA ASN A 632 -1.84 -61.95 23.80
C ASN A 632 -2.94 -60.88 23.85
N GLY A 633 -3.28 -60.36 22.67
CA GLY A 633 -4.18 -59.22 22.47
C GLY A 633 -3.62 -58.24 21.46
N ALA A 634 -4.42 -57.23 21.11
CA ALA A 634 -3.96 -56.09 20.31
C ALA A 634 -3.23 -55.06 21.18
N MET A 635 -2.41 -54.22 20.56
CA MET A 635 -1.65 -53.13 21.20
C MET A 635 -2.08 -51.77 20.66
N LYS A 636 -2.26 -50.79 21.55
CA LYS A 636 -2.69 -49.42 21.24
C LYS A 636 -1.74 -48.39 21.83
N LEU A 637 -1.09 -47.62 20.98
CA LEU A 637 -0.11 -46.60 21.34
C LEU A 637 -0.70 -45.24 20.99
N TYR A 638 -1.19 -44.51 22.00
CA TYR A 638 -1.95 -43.27 21.81
C TYR A 638 -1.29 -42.06 22.49
N ASN A 639 -1.25 -40.92 21.80
CA ASN A 639 -0.90 -39.61 22.36
C ASN A 639 0.48 -39.55 23.08
N ASN A 640 1.45 -40.38 22.68
CA ASN A 640 2.75 -40.47 23.34
C ASN A 640 3.78 -39.49 22.72
N THR A 641 4.53 -38.75 23.53
CA THR A 641 5.62 -37.86 23.05
C THR A 641 7.02 -38.29 23.50
N CYS A 642 7.13 -39.44 24.19
CA CYS A 642 8.40 -40.14 24.38
C CYS A 642 8.57 -41.25 23.33
N PHE A 643 9.81 -41.70 23.12
CA PHE A 643 10.12 -42.76 22.16
C PHE A 643 9.59 -44.10 22.67
N ILE A 644 8.66 -44.72 21.94
CA ILE A 644 8.13 -46.05 22.28
C ILE A 644 8.85 -47.10 21.42
N SER A 645 9.41 -48.14 22.03
CA SER A 645 9.95 -49.31 21.31
C SER A 645 9.20 -50.57 21.70
N LEU A 646 8.84 -51.37 20.70
CA LEU A 646 8.31 -52.73 20.83
C LEU A 646 9.27 -53.66 20.09
N ASP A 647 10.07 -54.47 20.79
CA ASP A 647 11.10 -55.34 20.19
C ASP A 647 10.87 -56.82 20.56
N GLY A 648 10.61 -57.66 19.57
CA GLY A 648 10.43 -59.10 19.72
C GLY A 648 9.10 -59.55 20.35
N GLY A 649 8.79 -60.83 20.15
CA GLY A 649 7.56 -61.47 20.62
C GLY A 649 6.44 -61.53 19.57
N ARG A 650 5.23 -61.90 20.00
CA ARG A 650 4.07 -62.09 19.10
C ARG A 650 2.80 -61.40 19.61
N THR A 651 2.09 -60.71 18.72
CA THR A 651 0.74 -60.15 18.94
C THR A 651 -0.26 -60.68 17.90
N SER A 652 -1.55 -60.66 18.23
CA SER A 652 -2.62 -60.96 17.29
C SER A 652 -3.90 -60.22 17.64
N TYR A 653 -4.62 -59.75 16.62
CA TYR A 653 -5.99 -59.29 16.79
C TYR A 653 -6.88 -60.47 17.25
N ASN A 654 -7.80 -60.25 18.18
CA ASN A 654 -8.70 -61.30 18.67
C ASN A 654 -10.16 -60.97 18.33
N SER A 655 -10.73 -61.74 17.39
CA SER A 655 -12.07 -61.53 16.84
C SER A 655 -13.22 -61.79 17.82
N GLY A 656 -12.96 -62.38 19.00
CA GLY A 656 -13.98 -62.79 19.96
C GLY A 656 -14.61 -61.66 20.80
N ARG A 657 -14.07 -60.43 20.76
CA ARG A 657 -14.63 -59.27 21.50
C ARG A 657 -14.65 -58.04 20.59
N GLY A 658 -15.85 -57.66 20.11
CA GLY A 658 -16.02 -56.58 19.14
C GLY A 658 -15.64 -55.20 19.71
N PHE A 659 -14.50 -54.66 19.31
CA PHE A 659 -13.96 -53.39 19.80
C PHE A 659 -13.68 -52.40 18.64
N TYR A 660 -14.75 -51.83 18.09
CA TYR A 660 -14.66 -50.77 17.09
C TYR A 660 -14.01 -49.51 17.66
N VAL A 661 -12.88 -49.10 17.09
CA VAL A 661 -12.20 -47.85 17.44
C VAL A 661 -12.93 -46.69 16.76
N ARG A 662 -13.62 -45.84 17.55
CA ARG A 662 -14.22 -44.60 17.04
C ARG A 662 -13.27 -43.41 17.20
N THR A 663 -12.43 -43.20 16.19
CA THR A 663 -11.91 -41.87 15.85
C THR A 663 -12.79 -41.22 14.77
N GLN A 664 -12.71 -39.90 14.59
CA GLN A 664 -13.82 -39.09 14.05
C GLN A 664 -13.99 -39.08 12.51
N SER A 665 -13.63 -40.16 11.81
CA SER A 665 -13.87 -40.36 10.38
C SER A 665 -14.15 -41.83 10.07
N ASN A 666 -15.12 -42.13 9.19
CA ASN A 666 -15.68 -43.48 8.99
C ASN A 666 -14.79 -44.44 8.17
N SER A 667 -13.67 -44.92 8.72
CA SER A 667 -12.96 -46.12 8.23
C SER A 667 -11.90 -46.63 9.23
N GLY A 668 -12.32 -47.11 10.41
CA GLY A 668 -11.39 -47.63 11.42
C GLY A 668 -10.91 -49.05 11.09
N TYR A 669 -9.59 -49.27 11.06
CA TYR A 669 -8.98 -50.57 10.80
C TYR A 669 -8.94 -51.43 12.06
N ASN A 670 -9.23 -52.73 11.92
CA ASN A 670 -9.00 -53.71 12.98
C ASN A 670 -7.56 -54.23 12.89
N THR A 671 -6.73 -54.00 13.92
CA THR A 671 -5.29 -54.32 13.85
C THR A 671 -4.72 -55.00 15.09
N PRO A 672 -3.66 -55.82 14.94
CA PRO A 672 -2.77 -56.22 16.03
C PRO A 672 -2.05 -55.04 16.71
N ILE A 673 -1.59 -54.02 15.97
CA ILE A 673 -0.99 -52.80 16.55
C ILE A 673 -1.62 -51.54 15.94
N ASP A 674 -1.97 -50.56 16.77
CA ASP A 674 -2.65 -49.31 16.40
C ASP A 674 -1.96 -48.11 17.08
N VAL A 675 -1.41 -47.20 16.28
CA VAL A 675 -0.55 -46.09 16.72
C VAL A 675 -1.18 -44.75 16.31
N LEU A 676 -1.64 -43.95 17.28
CA LEU A 676 -2.27 -42.65 17.02
C LEU A 676 -1.57 -41.52 17.78
N ARG A 677 -1.29 -40.40 17.11
CA ARG A 677 -0.74 -39.17 17.73
C ARG A 677 0.52 -39.40 18.57
N CYS A 678 1.43 -40.25 18.09
CA CYS A 678 2.68 -40.57 18.78
C CYS A 678 3.89 -39.99 18.06
N SER A 679 4.83 -39.38 18.80
CA SER A 679 5.95 -38.65 18.19
C SER A 679 6.88 -39.56 17.41
N ASP A 680 7.35 -40.65 18.02
CA ASP A 680 8.30 -41.60 17.43
C ASP A 680 8.07 -43.00 18.02
N VAL A 681 7.73 -43.98 17.18
CA VAL A 681 7.46 -45.37 17.58
C VAL A 681 8.29 -46.34 16.77
N TYR A 682 9.04 -47.21 17.44
CA TYR A 682 9.82 -48.30 16.86
C TYR A 682 9.14 -49.65 17.12
N ILE A 683 9.05 -50.48 16.09
CA ILE A 683 8.42 -51.81 16.16
C ILE A 683 9.36 -52.77 15.44
N ARG A 684 10.03 -53.66 16.18
CA ARG A 684 11.11 -54.50 15.68
C ARG A 684 10.85 -55.98 15.95
N GLY A 685 11.08 -56.84 14.96
CA GLY A 685 11.14 -58.30 15.16
C GLY A 685 9.85 -58.96 15.69
N ILE A 686 8.72 -58.26 15.68
CA ILE A 686 7.44 -58.76 16.20
C ILE A 686 6.68 -59.54 15.12
N SER A 687 6.17 -60.71 15.48
CA SER A 687 5.17 -61.42 14.68
C SER A 687 3.76 -60.89 14.96
N MET A 688 3.06 -60.43 13.93
CA MET A 688 1.74 -59.81 14.01
C MET A 688 0.73 -60.61 13.19
N TYR A 689 -0.31 -61.13 13.82
CA TYR A 689 -1.25 -62.06 13.18
C TYR A 689 -2.68 -61.52 13.10
N GLY A 690 -3.20 -61.35 11.87
CA GLY A 690 -4.49 -60.68 11.59
C GLY A 690 -5.74 -61.56 11.61
N GLN A 691 -5.62 -62.87 11.87
CA GLN A 691 -6.71 -63.87 11.93
C GLN A 691 -7.59 -64.01 10.67
N GLY A 692 -7.21 -63.44 9.50
CA GLY A 692 -7.89 -63.72 8.23
C GLY A 692 -9.31 -63.15 8.09
N LEU A 693 -9.59 -62.04 8.79
CA LEU A 693 -10.88 -61.36 8.78
C LEU A 693 -11.15 -60.62 7.45
N PRO A 694 -12.43 -60.35 7.10
CA PRO A 694 -12.77 -59.64 5.88
C PRO A 694 -12.19 -58.23 5.82
N THR A 695 -11.90 -57.81 4.58
CA THR A 695 -11.52 -56.47 4.07
C THR A 695 -11.37 -55.33 5.10
N TRP A 696 -10.20 -54.65 5.07
CA TRP A 696 -9.80 -53.51 5.93
C TRP A 696 -9.33 -53.85 7.37
N CYS A 697 -8.79 -55.05 7.61
CA CYS A 697 -7.92 -55.30 8.77
C CYS A 697 -6.44 -55.05 8.41
N ALA A 698 -5.72 -54.23 9.19
CA ALA A 698 -4.30 -53.93 8.98
C ALA A 698 -3.40 -54.63 10.01
N GLY A 699 -2.14 -54.93 9.71
CA GLY A 699 -1.18 -55.46 10.69
C GLY A 699 -0.70 -54.41 11.69
N VAL A 700 -0.32 -53.24 11.17
CA VAL A 700 -0.14 -52.01 11.96
C VAL A 700 -0.96 -50.87 11.35
N TYR A 701 -1.51 -50.01 12.19
CA TYR A 701 -2.07 -48.71 11.80
C TYR A 701 -1.24 -47.56 12.38
N PHE A 702 -1.01 -46.50 11.60
CA PHE A 702 -0.44 -45.22 12.04
C PHE A 702 -1.38 -44.06 11.68
N GLY A 703 -1.69 -43.19 12.63
CA GLY A 703 -2.56 -42.01 12.46
C GLY A 703 -2.02 -40.77 13.18
N GLY A 704 -1.46 -39.80 12.45
CA GLY A 704 -0.78 -38.63 13.03
C GLY A 704 0.47 -38.98 13.84
N ALA A 705 1.24 -39.97 13.40
CA ALA A 705 2.37 -40.50 14.17
C ALA A 705 3.60 -40.79 13.29
N LYS A 706 4.80 -40.78 13.87
CA LYS A 706 5.98 -41.34 13.18
C LYS A 706 6.23 -42.79 13.60
N GLY A 707 6.59 -43.60 12.63
CA GLY A 707 6.77 -45.04 12.79
C GLY A 707 8.05 -45.55 12.15
N TYR A 708 8.62 -46.58 12.76
CA TYR A 708 9.72 -47.37 12.24
C TYR A 708 9.35 -48.84 12.48
N ILE A 709 9.26 -49.63 11.42
CA ILE A 709 8.84 -51.02 11.48
C ILE A 709 9.94 -51.85 10.85
N GLU A 710 10.62 -52.69 11.62
CA GLU A 710 11.85 -53.37 11.20
C GLU A 710 11.79 -54.88 11.46
N LEU A 711 12.18 -55.73 10.49
CA LEU A 711 12.32 -57.19 10.66
C LEU A 711 11.07 -57.93 11.21
N CYS A 712 9.88 -57.35 11.13
CA CYS A 712 8.64 -57.95 11.61
C CYS A 712 8.08 -59.01 10.65
N ASP A 713 7.25 -59.91 11.16
CA ASP A 713 6.47 -60.89 10.38
C ASP A 713 4.97 -60.55 10.47
N ILE A 714 4.39 -60.00 9.41
CA ILE A 714 3.01 -59.50 9.41
C ILE A 714 2.13 -60.42 8.54
N SER A 715 1.47 -61.39 9.18
CA SER A 715 0.81 -62.51 8.50
C SER A 715 -0.71 -62.60 8.73
N ASN A 716 -1.41 -63.10 7.72
CA ASN A 716 -2.87 -63.29 7.69
C ASN A 716 -3.69 -62.00 7.96
N THR A 717 -3.29 -60.90 7.33
CA THR A 717 -3.94 -59.57 7.37
C THR A 717 -4.57 -59.22 6.01
N TYR A 718 -5.37 -58.15 5.91
CA TYR A 718 -5.81 -57.60 4.62
C TYR A 718 -4.90 -56.47 4.12
N VAL A 719 -4.41 -55.64 5.05
CA VAL A 719 -3.30 -54.72 4.84
C VAL A 719 -2.13 -55.10 5.76
N ALA A 720 -0.87 -55.11 5.34
CA ALA A 720 0.21 -55.34 6.31
C ALA A 720 0.47 -54.09 7.19
N VAL A 721 0.59 -52.89 6.60
CA VAL A 721 0.66 -51.61 7.34
C VAL A 721 -0.16 -50.52 6.67
N SER A 722 -0.93 -49.75 7.45
CA SER A 722 -1.68 -48.57 6.97
C SER A 722 -1.18 -47.29 7.65
N VAL A 723 -1.08 -46.20 6.88
CA VAL A 723 -0.37 -44.97 7.25
C VAL A 723 -1.20 -43.75 6.86
N ASP A 724 -1.90 -43.16 7.84
CA ASP A 724 -2.94 -42.15 7.65
C ASP A 724 -2.67 -40.88 8.49
N TYR A 725 -3.39 -39.80 8.15
CA TYR A 725 -3.43 -38.52 8.86
C TYR A 725 -2.05 -37.90 9.13
N GLU A 726 -1.31 -37.55 8.08
CA GLU A 726 0.02 -36.91 8.14
C GLU A 726 1.10 -37.74 8.89
N SER A 727 0.90 -39.06 9.01
CA SER A 727 1.89 -39.98 9.59
C SER A 727 3.18 -40.06 8.75
N GLN A 728 4.30 -40.40 9.37
CA GLN A 728 5.60 -40.59 8.70
C GLN A 728 6.22 -41.93 9.10
N VAL A 729 6.04 -42.97 8.27
CA VAL A 729 6.43 -44.35 8.64
C VAL A 729 7.55 -44.88 7.74
N LEU A 730 8.60 -45.44 8.32
CA LEU A 730 9.60 -46.24 7.62
C LEU A 730 9.33 -47.74 7.84
N TYR A 731 9.07 -48.47 6.76
CA TYR A 731 8.95 -49.93 6.74
C TYR A 731 10.26 -50.54 6.22
N TYR A 732 10.90 -51.41 6.99
CA TYR A 732 12.25 -51.92 6.73
C TYR A 732 12.36 -53.45 6.92
N ASP A 733 12.77 -54.19 5.89
CA ASP A 733 13.03 -55.65 5.92
C ASP A 733 11.97 -56.55 6.61
N CYS A 734 10.72 -56.10 6.71
CA CYS A 734 9.62 -56.88 7.27
C CYS A 734 9.04 -57.86 6.23
N ILE A 735 8.78 -59.09 6.68
CA ILE A 735 8.21 -60.20 5.91
C ILE A 735 6.73 -60.41 6.29
N GLY A 736 6.04 -61.34 5.62
CA GLY A 736 4.70 -61.77 6.01
C GLY A 736 3.79 -62.17 4.85
N SER A 737 2.49 -62.16 5.08
CA SER A 737 1.46 -62.51 4.11
C SER A 737 0.16 -61.75 4.34
N ASN A 738 -0.39 -61.14 3.29
CA ASN A 738 -1.64 -60.40 3.33
C ASN A 738 -2.54 -60.71 2.13
N ASN A 739 -3.83 -60.45 2.30
CA ASN A 739 -4.90 -60.75 1.33
C ASN A 739 -5.26 -59.54 0.43
N GLY A 740 -4.43 -58.50 0.39
CA GLY A 740 -4.74 -57.23 -0.27
C GLY A 740 -3.51 -56.36 -0.54
N TYR A 741 -3.23 -55.42 0.37
CA TYR A 741 -2.12 -54.48 0.22
C TYR A 741 -1.05 -54.74 1.29
N SER A 742 0.22 -54.80 0.92
CA SER A 742 1.29 -54.78 1.92
C SER A 742 1.35 -53.41 2.61
N ILE A 743 1.22 -52.29 1.88
CA ILE A 743 1.14 -50.95 2.50
C ILE A 743 -0.01 -50.13 1.91
N LEU A 744 -0.67 -49.36 2.76
CA LEU A 744 -1.73 -48.41 2.40
C LEU A 744 -1.39 -47.03 3.00
N VAL A 745 -1.46 -45.96 2.19
CA VAL A 745 -1.13 -44.59 2.62
C VAL A 745 -2.21 -43.59 2.21
N ASN A 746 -2.65 -42.76 3.14
CA ASN A 746 -3.80 -41.86 2.99
C ASN A 746 -3.66 -40.55 3.80
N HIS A 747 -4.52 -39.57 3.52
CA HIS A 747 -4.71 -38.33 4.26
C HIS A 747 -3.40 -37.60 4.66
N GLY A 748 -2.62 -37.09 3.71
CA GLY A 748 -1.43 -36.26 3.99
C GLY A 748 -0.16 -37.03 4.36
N SER A 749 -0.22 -38.36 4.44
CA SER A 749 0.83 -39.16 5.07
C SER A 749 1.97 -39.55 4.13
N TYR A 750 3.12 -39.87 4.73
CA TYR A 750 4.34 -40.35 4.11
C TYR A 750 4.66 -41.77 4.59
N CYS A 751 4.95 -42.69 3.65
CA CYS A 751 5.60 -43.95 3.99
C CYS A 751 6.87 -44.18 3.17
N GLY A 752 8.01 -44.29 3.85
CA GLY A 752 9.26 -44.82 3.28
C GLY A 752 9.29 -46.34 3.39
N ILE A 753 9.77 -47.03 2.35
CA ILE A 753 9.73 -48.50 2.26
C ILE A 753 11.09 -49.01 1.77
N ASN A 754 11.80 -49.80 2.56
CA ASN A 754 13.07 -50.41 2.18
C ASN A 754 13.07 -51.91 2.51
N SER A 755 12.83 -52.76 1.51
CA SER A 755 12.68 -54.21 1.70
C SER A 755 13.70 -54.98 0.86
N ASN A 756 14.66 -55.64 1.51
CA ASN A 756 15.69 -56.41 0.86
C ASN A 756 15.14 -57.68 0.17
N GLY A 757 14.91 -57.58 -1.13
CA GLY A 757 14.82 -58.74 -2.04
C GLY A 757 13.48 -59.47 -2.10
N GLY A 758 12.58 -59.23 -1.15
CA GLY A 758 11.15 -59.39 -1.41
C GLY A 758 10.67 -58.30 -2.37
N ASN A 759 9.56 -58.56 -3.06
CA ASN A 759 8.69 -57.48 -3.69
C ASN A 759 6.31 -56.18 -2.38
N VAL A 760 6.18 -54.89 -1.90
CA VAL A 760 5.04 -54.27 -1.23
C VAL A 760 3.99 -53.92 -2.29
N SER A 761 2.84 -54.60 -2.26
CA SER A 761 1.65 -54.10 -2.94
C SER A 761 1.18 -52.83 -2.21
N ILE A 762 1.17 -51.70 -2.93
CA ILE A 762 0.90 -50.37 -2.34
C ILE A 762 -0.45 -49.85 -2.82
N ALA A 763 -1.28 -49.40 -1.88
CA ALA A 763 -2.43 -48.53 -2.14
C ALA A 763 -2.13 -47.09 -1.67
N GLN A 764 -2.52 -46.10 -2.47
CA GLN A 764 -2.20 -44.69 -2.23
C GLN A 764 -3.35 -43.80 -2.69
N TYR A 765 -3.95 -43.09 -1.74
CA TYR A 765 -5.01 -42.11 -2.00
C TYR A 765 -4.44 -40.71 -2.30
N SER A 766 -5.30 -39.78 -2.71
CA SER A 766 -4.92 -38.41 -3.06
C SER A 766 -4.25 -37.66 -1.90
N ASN A 767 -3.29 -36.79 -2.22
CA ASN A 767 -2.52 -35.97 -1.27
C ASN A 767 -1.78 -36.80 -0.20
N SER A 768 -1.13 -37.89 -0.58
CA SER A 768 -0.32 -38.74 0.31
C SER A 768 0.87 -39.32 -0.48
N ASP A 769 2.03 -39.53 0.14
CA ASP A 769 3.28 -39.91 -0.53
C ASP A 769 3.83 -41.28 -0.09
N VAL A 770 4.41 -42.03 -1.04
CA VAL A 770 5.02 -43.34 -0.78
C VAL A 770 6.37 -43.44 -1.49
N TRP A 771 7.44 -43.62 -0.73
CA TRP A 771 8.82 -43.60 -1.18
C TRP A 771 9.46 -44.98 -1.04
N VAL A 772 9.51 -45.73 -2.15
CA VAL A 772 10.24 -47.01 -2.18
C VAL A 772 11.73 -46.74 -2.34
N GLY A 773 12.50 -47.15 -1.35
CA GLY A 773 13.92 -46.90 -1.16
C GLY A 773 14.81 -47.72 -2.08
N ASN A 774 14.76 -47.47 -3.38
CA ASN A 774 15.88 -47.78 -4.28
C ASN A 774 16.10 -46.77 -5.43
N GLY A 775 15.47 -45.59 -5.35
CA GLY A 775 15.68 -44.47 -6.28
C GLY A 775 14.46 -43.58 -6.50
N SER A 776 14.38 -42.48 -5.74
CA SER A 776 13.59 -41.25 -5.97
C SER A 776 12.40 -41.25 -6.95
N THR A 777 11.48 -42.21 -6.85
CA THR A 777 10.27 -42.22 -7.70
C THR A 777 9.05 -42.72 -6.92
N LEU A 778 7.94 -42.00 -7.07
CA LEU A 778 6.65 -42.32 -6.46
C LEU A 778 5.94 -43.39 -7.32
N VAL A 779 5.85 -44.64 -6.84
CA VAL A 779 5.33 -45.77 -7.64
C VAL A 779 3.91 -46.16 -7.23
N LYS A 780 2.95 -45.99 -8.14
CA LYS A 780 1.60 -46.57 -8.03
C LYS A 780 1.55 -47.93 -8.71
N ASN A 781 1.07 -48.94 -7.98
CA ASN A 781 0.85 -50.33 -8.37
C ASN A 781 2.13 -51.11 -8.74
N ALA A 782 2.50 -52.08 -7.90
CA ALA A 782 3.49 -53.11 -8.20
C ALA A 782 3.02 -54.47 -7.67
N THR A 783 3.02 -55.49 -8.53
CA THR A 783 2.77 -56.91 -8.17
C THR A 783 4.12 -57.61 -7.95
N PHE A 784 4.24 -58.50 -6.97
CA PHE A 784 5.51 -58.66 -6.26
C PHE A 784 6.25 -60.00 -6.48
N THR A 785 7.10 -60.08 -7.50
CA THR A 785 8.05 -61.20 -7.66
C THR A 785 9.47 -60.75 -8.02
N GLN A 786 10.39 -60.97 -7.07
CA GLN A 786 11.84 -61.22 -7.21
C GLN A 786 12.78 -60.22 -7.93
N TYR A 787 13.49 -59.42 -7.12
CA TYR A 787 14.94 -59.09 -7.18
C TYR A 787 15.58 -58.18 -8.28
N ALA A 788 16.67 -57.53 -7.82
CA ALA A 788 17.89 -57.08 -8.53
C ALA A 788 17.98 -55.68 -9.19
N SER A 789 19.08 -55.00 -8.84
CA SER A 789 19.69 -53.77 -9.42
C SER A 789 19.01 -52.41 -9.12
N GLN A 790 19.83 -51.35 -9.14
CA GLN A 790 19.57 -50.01 -8.58
C GLN A 790 19.60 -48.90 -9.63
N ILE A 791 18.75 -47.87 -9.50
CA ILE A 791 18.95 -46.56 -10.13
C ILE A 791 18.58 -45.42 -9.16
N ASN A 792 19.58 -44.98 -8.40
CA ASN A 792 19.86 -43.63 -7.85
C ASN A 792 18.75 -42.81 -7.11
N PRO A 793 19.00 -42.45 -5.83
CA PRO A 793 18.33 -41.35 -5.08
C PRO A 793 18.66 -39.93 -5.62
N PRO A 794 18.22 -38.82 -4.98
CA PRO A 794 18.30 -37.48 -5.54
C PRO A 794 19.69 -36.85 -5.34
N ALA A 795 19.87 -35.61 -5.81
CA ALA A 795 21.16 -34.92 -5.86
C ALA A 795 21.90 -34.91 -4.50
N THR A 796 22.93 -35.74 -4.41
CA THR A 796 23.70 -36.01 -3.20
C THR A 796 24.53 -34.79 -2.81
N GLN A 797 24.44 -34.36 -1.55
CA GLN A 797 25.03 -33.11 -1.08
C GLN A 797 26.33 -33.34 -0.31
N THR A 798 27.40 -32.66 -0.72
CA THR A 798 28.75 -32.85 -0.19
C THR A 798 28.99 -31.99 1.06
N TYR A 799 29.36 -32.62 2.16
CA TYR A 799 29.72 -31.99 3.43
C TYR A 799 31.19 -32.26 3.75
N THR A 800 31.91 -31.26 4.26
CA THR A 800 33.26 -31.42 4.82
C THR A 800 33.26 -30.98 6.28
N LYS A 801 33.62 -31.88 7.19
CA LYS A 801 33.68 -31.60 8.65
C LYS A 801 35.04 -31.98 9.21
N THR A 802 35.62 -31.09 10.01
CA THR A 802 36.93 -31.30 10.65
C THR A 802 36.79 -31.54 12.15
N TYR A 803 37.38 -32.63 12.60
CA TYR A 803 37.41 -33.09 13.98
C TYR A 803 38.84 -32.92 14.54
N THR A 804 38.96 -32.58 15.82
CA THR A 804 40.25 -32.54 16.53
C THR A 804 40.35 -33.76 17.45
N ALA A 805 41.56 -34.30 17.62
CA ALA A 805 41.78 -35.44 18.50
C ALA A 805 41.42 -35.06 19.95
N THR A 806 40.58 -35.88 20.59
CA THR A 806 40.16 -35.72 22.00
C THR A 806 41.27 -36.15 22.96
N ALA A 807 42.12 -37.08 22.54
CA ALA A 807 43.34 -37.46 23.24
C ALA A 807 44.40 -37.97 22.26
N THR A 808 45.66 -37.89 22.67
CA THR A 808 46.81 -38.48 21.94
C THR A 808 47.70 -39.22 22.93
N LYS A 809 48.24 -40.38 22.52
CA LYS A 809 49.09 -41.22 23.36
C LYS A 809 49.96 -42.14 22.51
N SER A 810 51.06 -42.63 23.06
CA SER A 810 51.93 -43.57 22.33
C SER A 810 52.33 -44.77 23.16
N TRP A 811 52.48 -45.92 22.52
CA TRP A 811 52.98 -47.17 23.09
C TRP A 811 54.48 -47.36 22.79
N ARG A 812 55.18 -48.08 23.67
CA ARG A 812 56.54 -48.64 23.48
C ARG A 812 56.49 -50.16 23.57
N ASP A 813 56.99 -50.84 22.54
CA ASP A 813 57.25 -52.29 22.61
C ASP A 813 58.34 -52.62 23.65
N SER A 814 58.66 -53.91 23.78
CA SER A 814 59.70 -54.42 24.71
C SER A 814 59.43 -54.11 26.20
N GLY A 815 58.15 -54.19 26.61
CA GLY A 815 57.74 -54.23 28.02
C GLY A 815 57.42 -52.88 28.68
N TYR A 816 57.59 -51.76 27.99
CA TYR A 816 57.39 -50.41 28.57
C TYR A 816 55.96 -49.88 28.49
N GLY A 817 55.13 -50.38 27.58
CA GLY A 817 53.71 -50.04 27.50
C GLY A 817 53.42 -48.60 27.06
N TRP A 818 52.29 -48.06 27.52
CA TRP A 818 51.90 -46.66 27.24
C TRP A 818 52.88 -45.67 27.86
N ARG A 819 53.30 -44.66 27.09
CA ARG A 819 54.15 -43.56 27.57
C ARG A 819 53.41 -42.76 28.64
N SER A 820 53.73 -42.99 29.91
CA SER A 820 53.29 -42.12 31.01
C SER A 820 53.89 -40.71 30.91
N ASP A 821 55.11 -40.60 30.37
CA ASP A 821 55.93 -39.38 30.41
C ASP A 821 55.42 -38.19 29.59
N ASN A 822 54.63 -38.42 28.54
CA ASN A 822 53.97 -37.37 27.76
C ASN A 822 52.82 -37.93 26.90
N ASN A 823 52.20 -37.08 26.06
CA ASN A 823 51.07 -37.42 25.16
C ASN A 823 51.42 -37.33 23.66
N TYR A 824 52.66 -37.00 23.28
CA TYR A 824 53.06 -36.86 21.86
C TYR A 824 52.86 -38.16 21.07
N ILE A 825 52.69 -38.00 19.76
CA ILE A 825 52.41 -39.08 18.81
C ILE A 825 53.75 -39.55 18.22
N TYR A 826 54.21 -40.75 18.58
CA TYR A 826 55.52 -41.28 18.16
C TYR A 826 55.40 -42.36 17.08
N GLN A 827 56.37 -42.42 16.18
CA GLN A 827 56.53 -43.46 15.17
C GLN A 827 57.96 -44.01 15.23
N GLY A 828 58.18 -45.31 14.94
CA GLY A 828 59.51 -45.89 14.72
C GLY A 828 60.30 -46.18 16.00
N ASN A 829 61.51 -46.72 15.85
CA ASN A 829 62.36 -47.20 16.95
C ASN A 829 63.40 -46.16 17.38
N TYR A 830 63.56 -45.96 18.69
CA TYR A 830 64.64 -45.11 19.22
C TYR A 830 65.06 -45.52 20.63
N GLY A 831 66.21 -46.19 20.73
CA GLY A 831 66.89 -46.55 21.98
C GLY A 831 66.19 -47.63 22.80
N TYR A 832 64.96 -47.36 23.24
CA TYR A 832 64.16 -48.19 24.16
C TYR A 832 63.01 -48.93 23.46
N GLY A 833 63.17 -49.21 22.17
CA GLY A 833 62.23 -50.00 21.37
C GLY A 833 61.30 -49.19 20.46
N THR A 834 60.43 -49.93 19.79
CA THR A 834 59.57 -49.46 18.71
C THR A 834 58.34 -48.72 19.23
N HIS A 835 58.11 -47.52 18.70
CA HIS A 835 57.01 -46.63 19.08
C HIS A 835 55.85 -46.62 18.08
N ARG A 836 54.64 -46.49 18.63
CA ARG A 836 53.38 -46.32 17.89
C ARG A 836 52.50 -45.28 18.55
N GLY A 837 51.98 -44.34 17.77
CA GLY A 837 51.32 -43.14 18.30
C GLY A 837 49.89 -43.03 17.82
N PHE A 838 48.96 -42.88 18.75
CA PHE A 838 47.51 -42.95 18.56
C PHE A 838 46.90 -41.55 18.70
N ALA A 839 45.97 -41.23 17.79
CA ALA A 839 45.06 -40.09 17.88
C ALA A 839 43.63 -40.62 18.07
N TYR A 840 43.05 -40.31 19.23
CA TYR A 840 41.69 -40.68 19.61
C TYR A 840 40.76 -39.51 19.27
N PHE A 841 39.54 -39.81 18.85
CA PHE A 841 38.52 -38.80 18.52
C PHE A 841 37.20 -39.14 19.22
N ASP A 842 36.26 -38.19 19.24
CA ASP A 842 34.87 -38.50 19.55
C ASP A 842 34.25 -39.31 18.40
N TRP A 843 34.48 -40.61 18.47
CA TRP A 843 33.99 -41.59 17.51
C TRP A 843 32.47 -41.73 17.52
N GLN A 844 31.77 -41.33 18.59
CA GLN A 844 30.31 -41.40 18.65
C GLN A 844 29.71 -40.26 17.83
N THR A 845 30.21 -39.04 18.03
CA THR A 845 29.84 -37.88 17.20
C THR A 845 30.21 -38.11 15.74
N ILE A 846 31.45 -38.56 15.44
CA ILE A 846 31.86 -38.87 14.06
C ILE A 846 30.99 -39.96 13.42
N ARG A 847 30.68 -41.06 14.14
CA ARG A 847 29.82 -42.12 13.61
C ARG A 847 28.44 -41.58 13.25
N ASN A 848 27.84 -40.75 14.12
CA ASN A 848 26.52 -40.17 13.91
C ASN A 848 26.52 -39.14 12.75
N ASP A 849 27.52 -38.25 12.70
CA ASP A 849 27.72 -37.30 11.60
C ASP A 849 27.79 -38.01 10.24
N LEU A 850 28.53 -39.12 10.18
CA LEU A 850 28.74 -39.90 8.95
C LEU A 850 27.64 -40.93 8.66
N ALA A 851 26.74 -41.24 9.60
CA ALA A 851 25.78 -42.35 9.47
C ALA A 851 24.96 -42.24 8.17
N GLY A 852 25.02 -43.29 7.32
CA GLY A 852 24.38 -43.32 5.99
C GLY A 852 25.13 -42.60 4.86
N ALA A 853 26.26 -41.94 5.12
CA ALA A 853 27.02 -41.22 4.10
C ALA A 853 27.94 -42.10 3.26
N THR A 854 28.18 -41.69 2.01
CA THR A 854 29.33 -42.13 1.21
C THR A 854 30.53 -41.25 1.54
N ILE A 855 31.70 -41.84 1.83
CA ILE A 855 32.92 -41.09 2.17
C ILE A 855 33.73 -40.79 0.91
N ASN A 856 33.88 -39.51 0.56
CA ASN A 856 34.57 -39.05 -0.65
C ASN A 856 36.08 -38.88 -0.43
N SER A 857 36.47 -38.28 0.69
CA SER A 857 37.89 -38.12 1.07
C SER A 857 38.06 -38.05 2.59
N VAL A 858 39.24 -38.45 3.06
CA VAL A 858 39.69 -38.24 4.44
C VAL A 858 41.08 -37.62 4.38
N SER A 859 41.30 -36.58 5.18
CA SER A 859 42.60 -35.94 5.35
C SER A 859 42.91 -35.84 6.84
N ILE A 860 44.15 -36.07 7.25
CA ILE A 860 44.61 -35.89 8.63
C ILE A 860 45.66 -34.80 8.74
N TYR A 861 45.64 -34.02 9.81
CA TYR A 861 46.70 -33.06 10.13
C TYR A 861 47.66 -33.67 11.14
N LEU A 862 48.95 -33.60 10.85
CA LEU A 862 50.02 -33.94 11.78
C LEU A 862 51.14 -32.90 11.66
N GLN A 863 51.64 -32.46 12.81
CA GLN A 863 52.79 -31.56 12.91
C GLN A 863 53.95 -32.26 13.61
N ARG A 864 55.10 -32.33 12.96
CA ARG A 864 56.33 -32.94 13.50
C ARG A 864 57.10 -31.92 14.30
N ARG A 865 57.57 -32.32 15.49
CA ARG A 865 58.38 -31.48 16.37
C ARG A 865 59.72 -31.14 15.70
N ASN A 866 60.33 -30.01 16.06
CA ASN A 866 61.68 -29.63 15.63
C ASN A 866 62.78 -30.36 16.44
N SER A 867 62.55 -31.65 16.72
CA SER A 867 63.44 -32.55 17.46
C SER A 867 62.96 -34.01 17.37
N GLY A 868 63.89 -34.95 17.50
CA GLY A 868 63.62 -36.40 17.51
C GLY A 868 63.78 -37.07 16.14
N GLY A 869 64.68 -38.05 16.06
CA GLY A 869 65.02 -38.77 14.84
C GLY A 869 65.92 -37.97 13.91
N SER A 870 65.86 -38.25 12.60
CA SER A 870 66.57 -37.47 11.58
C SER A 870 65.82 -36.18 11.23
N SER A 871 66.54 -35.06 11.09
CA SER A 871 65.95 -33.75 10.74
C SER A 871 65.38 -33.69 9.32
N ALA A 872 65.87 -34.55 8.42
CA ALA A 872 65.33 -34.71 7.07
C ALA A 872 63.86 -35.17 7.09
N ALA A 873 63.14 -34.94 5.98
CA ALA A 873 61.74 -35.36 5.85
C ALA A 873 61.59 -36.89 6.02
N GLN A 874 60.74 -37.30 6.96
CA GLN A 874 60.55 -38.70 7.33
C GLN A 874 59.12 -39.16 7.01
N ASN A 875 58.99 -40.35 6.41
CA ASN A 875 57.71 -40.92 5.99
C ASN A 875 56.77 -41.20 7.18
N ILE A 876 55.49 -40.87 7.02
CA ILE A 876 54.41 -41.09 7.98
C ILE A 876 53.50 -42.19 7.44
N HIS A 877 53.23 -43.21 8.25
CA HIS A 877 52.52 -44.43 7.85
C HIS A 877 51.34 -44.67 8.80
N ILE A 878 50.12 -44.79 8.26
CA ILE A 878 48.87 -44.73 9.03
C ILE A 878 48.20 -46.10 9.13
N TYR A 879 47.65 -46.38 10.31
CA TYR A 879 46.79 -47.52 10.62
C TYR A 879 45.51 -47.03 11.32
N THR A 880 44.43 -47.82 11.30
CA THR A 880 43.25 -47.57 12.15
C THR A 880 43.42 -48.13 13.56
N HIS A 881 42.55 -47.74 14.50
CA HIS A 881 42.36 -48.45 15.77
C HIS A 881 40.91 -48.33 16.26
N ASN A 882 40.45 -49.28 17.10
CA ASN A 882 39.06 -49.36 17.60
C ASN A 882 38.95 -49.03 19.11
N TYR A 883 39.93 -48.30 19.66
CA TYR A 883 39.95 -47.90 21.07
C TYR A 883 39.35 -46.49 21.21
N GLY A 884 38.35 -46.32 22.10
CA GLY A 884 37.70 -45.02 22.35
C GLY A 884 38.43 -44.15 23.38
N SER A 885 39.31 -44.78 24.16
CA SER A 885 40.21 -44.20 25.15
C SER A 885 41.46 -45.09 25.23
N TYR A 886 42.48 -44.71 25.97
CA TYR A 886 43.63 -45.59 26.22
C TYR A 886 43.22 -46.74 27.15
N THR A 887 43.49 -47.98 26.72
CA THR A 887 43.18 -49.24 27.44
C THR A 887 44.44 -50.08 27.57
N GLU A 888 44.46 -51.12 28.39
CA GLU A 888 45.65 -51.98 28.50
C GLU A 888 45.94 -52.71 27.17
N GLY A 889 47.20 -52.65 26.73
CA GLY A 889 47.64 -53.19 25.43
C GLY A 889 47.23 -52.34 24.22
N TYR A 890 47.65 -52.79 23.04
CA TYR A 890 47.22 -52.28 21.73
C TYR A 890 47.20 -53.41 20.70
N ALA A 891 46.47 -53.18 19.61
CA ALA A 891 46.55 -53.94 18.38
C ALA A 891 46.67 -52.97 17.20
N LEU A 892 47.36 -53.38 16.14
CA LEU A 892 47.29 -52.69 14.85
C LEU A 892 45.90 -52.93 14.26
N GLY A 893 45.20 -51.86 13.88
CA GLY A 893 44.03 -51.97 13.01
C GLY A 893 44.45 -52.12 11.54
N THR A 894 43.53 -51.75 10.65
CA THR A 894 43.75 -51.81 9.20
C THR A 894 44.88 -50.87 8.78
N ASP A 895 45.83 -51.40 8.02
CA ASP A 895 46.91 -50.66 7.37
C ASP A 895 46.34 -49.74 6.27
N LEU A 896 46.74 -48.46 6.28
CA LEU A 896 46.34 -47.45 5.30
C LEU A 896 47.54 -46.86 4.52
N GLY A 897 48.74 -47.41 4.70
CA GLY A 897 49.95 -47.07 3.95
C GLY A 897 50.69 -45.79 4.38
N ILE A 898 51.77 -45.50 3.67
CA ILE A 898 52.56 -44.26 3.80
C ILE A 898 51.82 -43.12 3.08
N VAL A 899 51.47 -42.07 3.80
CA VAL A 899 50.61 -40.97 3.32
C VAL A 899 51.39 -39.71 2.92
N GLY A 900 52.71 -39.70 3.17
CA GLY A 900 53.62 -38.60 2.86
C GLY A 900 54.77 -38.54 3.87
N SER A 901 55.50 -37.43 3.91
CA SER A 901 56.63 -37.23 4.84
C SER A 901 56.60 -35.87 5.55
N LEU A 902 57.21 -35.80 6.74
CA LEU A 902 57.37 -34.58 7.55
C LEU A 902 58.83 -34.28 7.85
N ALA A 903 59.29 -33.07 7.49
CA ALA A 903 60.52 -32.48 8.02
C ALA A 903 60.35 -32.04 9.49
N TRP A 904 61.45 -31.75 10.19
CA TRP A 904 61.38 -31.17 11.54
C TRP A 904 60.67 -29.80 11.53
N GLY A 905 59.73 -29.61 12.47
CA GLY A 905 58.90 -28.40 12.59
C GLY A 905 57.73 -28.31 11.61
N GLU A 906 57.71 -29.12 10.54
CA GLU A 906 56.68 -29.10 9.51
C GLU A 906 55.34 -29.65 10.04
N GLY A 907 54.23 -29.01 9.69
CA GLY A 907 52.89 -29.56 9.93
C GLY A 907 51.96 -29.27 8.78
N LYS A 908 51.32 -30.31 8.25
CA LYS A 908 50.47 -30.25 7.05
C LYS A 908 49.39 -31.32 7.06
N TRP A 909 48.42 -31.14 6.17
CA TRP A 909 47.38 -32.12 5.88
C TRP A 909 47.91 -33.21 4.94
N PHE A 910 47.59 -34.45 5.26
CA PHE A 910 47.84 -35.63 4.44
C PHE A 910 46.51 -36.25 4.03
N ASN A 911 46.34 -36.55 2.74
CA ASN A 911 45.20 -37.35 2.29
C ASN A 911 45.46 -38.82 2.67
N VAL A 912 44.45 -39.46 3.24
CA VAL A 912 44.52 -40.87 3.68
C VAL A 912 43.37 -41.65 3.06
N SER A 913 43.48 -42.98 3.04
CA SER A 913 42.43 -43.82 2.46
C SER A 913 41.06 -43.56 3.10
N THR A 914 40.02 -43.44 2.26
CA THR A 914 38.63 -43.27 2.70
C THR A 914 38.14 -44.40 3.61
N THR A 915 38.81 -45.57 3.56
CA THR A 915 38.64 -46.67 4.53
C THR A 915 38.68 -46.19 5.99
N LEU A 916 39.48 -45.18 6.36
CA LEU A 916 39.46 -44.62 7.72
C LEU A 916 38.08 -44.06 8.07
N GLY A 917 37.53 -43.20 7.20
CA GLY A 917 36.21 -42.59 7.39
C GLY A 917 35.08 -43.61 7.33
N THR A 918 35.18 -44.60 6.44
CA THR A 918 34.23 -45.73 6.36
C THR A 918 34.26 -46.55 7.64
N MET A 919 35.43 -46.89 8.18
CA MET A 919 35.53 -47.63 9.45
C MET A 919 35.09 -46.81 10.66
N LEU A 920 35.21 -45.48 10.63
CA LEU A 920 34.66 -44.59 11.67
C LEU A 920 33.13 -44.54 11.60
N ARG A 921 32.55 -44.38 10.39
CA ARG A 921 31.12 -44.43 10.08
C ARG A 921 30.49 -45.76 10.49
N ASP A 922 31.15 -46.86 10.17
CA ASP A 922 30.69 -48.22 10.46
C ASP A 922 31.10 -48.68 11.87
N GLY A 923 31.90 -47.87 12.56
CA GLY A 923 32.23 -48.06 13.97
C GLY A 923 33.28 -49.11 14.30
N THR A 924 33.96 -49.65 13.29
CA THR A 924 35.06 -50.60 13.40
C THR A 924 36.40 -49.92 13.66
N ALA A 925 36.47 -48.59 13.51
CA ALA A 925 37.53 -47.71 14.00
C ALA A 925 36.96 -46.58 14.88
N LYS A 926 37.83 -46.00 15.71
CA LYS A 926 37.55 -44.87 16.62
C LYS A 926 38.65 -43.78 16.58
N GLY A 927 39.69 -44.01 15.78
CA GLY A 927 40.78 -43.08 15.53
C GLY A 927 41.83 -43.71 14.61
N PHE A 928 42.96 -43.02 14.46
CA PHE A 928 44.10 -43.50 13.67
C PHE A 928 45.39 -43.55 14.50
N MET A 929 46.37 -44.30 14.01
CA MET A 929 47.67 -44.52 14.64
C MET A 929 48.77 -44.36 13.58
N ILE A 930 49.92 -43.81 13.96
CA ILE A 930 51.14 -43.77 13.13
C ILE A 930 52.11 -44.88 13.53
N TYR A 931 52.62 -45.62 12.55
CA TYR A 931 53.62 -46.67 12.73
C TYR A 931 54.32 -47.02 11.41
N ASN A 932 55.65 -46.88 11.31
CA ASN A 932 56.39 -47.25 10.10
C ASN A 932 57.51 -48.25 10.41
N GLY A 933 57.17 -49.43 10.92
CA GLY A 933 58.18 -50.44 11.26
C GLY A 933 59.20 -49.95 12.30
N THR A 934 60.47 -50.35 12.13
CA THR A 934 61.56 -49.84 12.96
C THR A 934 61.98 -48.42 12.58
N ASP A 935 61.77 -47.97 11.35
CA ASP A 935 62.41 -46.75 10.84
C ASP A 935 61.49 -45.95 9.90
N PRO A 936 61.39 -44.63 10.03
CA PRO A 936 62.22 -43.75 10.87
C PRO A 936 61.52 -43.32 12.18
N TYR A 937 62.33 -42.93 13.18
CA TYR A 937 61.81 -42.33 14.41
C TYR A 937 61.27 -40.91 14.15
N VAL A 938 60.01 -40.68 14.52
CA VAL A 938 59.30 -39.40 14.37
C VAL A 938 58.55 -39.07 15.66
N ILE A 939 58.52 -37.79 16.02
CA ILE A 939 57.70 -37.24 17.11
C ILE A 939 56.78 -36.17 16.53
N CYS A 940 55.48 -36.38 16.62
CA CYS A 940 54.45 -35.41 16.25
C CYS A 940 53.75 -34.83 17.48
N GLU A 941 53.29 -33.59 17.34
CA GLU A 941 52.55 -32.84 18.34
C GLU A 941 51.17 -33.47 18.64
N THR A 942 50.56 -33.06 19.75
CA THR A 942 49.26 -33.56 20.20
C THR A 942 48.07 -32.96 19.46
N ASN A 943 48.30 -32.03 18.52
CA ASN A 943 47.28 -31.27 17.78
C ASN A 943 46.75 -32.00 16.53
N ALA A 944 46.67 -33.33 16.58
CA ALA A 944 46.17 -34.12 15.47
C ALA A 944 44.71 -33.77 15.14
N GLN A 945 44.42 -33.62 13.85
CA GLN A 945 43.07 -33.37 13.34
C GLN A 945 42.75 -34.31 12.20
N MET A 946 41.46 -34.42 11.87
CA MET A 946 40.95 -35.25 10.77
C MET A 946 39.78 -34.53 10.12
N SER A 947 39.89 -34.24 8.83
CA SER A 947 38.81 -33.69 8.00
C SER A 947 38.24 -34.80 7.14
N ILE A 948 36.92 -34.93 7.12
CA ILE A 948 36.22 -35.94 6.34
C ILE A 948 35.25 -35.23 5.42
N THR A 949 35.39 -35.47 4.12
CA THR A 949 34.42 -35.04 3.10
C THR A 949 33.55 -36.23 2.73
N TYR A 950 32.24 -36.07 2.83
CA TYR A 950 31.25 -37.13 2.66
C TYR A 950 29.99 -36.60 1.98
N THR A 951 29.28 -37.47 1.26
CA THR A 951 28.02 -37.16 0.58
C THR A 951 26.87 -37.87 1.27
N LYS A 952 25.76 -37.16 1.50
CA LYS A 952 24.46 -37.71 1.93
C LYS A 952 23.37 -37.26 0.95
#